data_AF-A0A3N5N0Z5-F1
#
_entry.id   AF-A0A3N5N0Z5-F1
#
_cell.length_a   1.000
_cell.length_b   1.000
_cell.length_c   1.000
_cell.angle_alpha   90.00
_cell.angle_beta   90.00
_cell.angle_gamma   90.00
#
_symmetry.space_group_name_H-M   'P 1'
#
loop_
_entity.id
_entity.type
_entity.pdbx_description
1 polymer ?
#
loop_
_entity_poly.entity_id
_entity_poly.type
_entity_poly.pdbx_seq_one_letter_code
_entity_poly.pdbx_strand_id
1 'polypeptide(L)'
;MCPWRFARLRSELHSPPAFRAPNGYNQQMNSNRYSFVWALALSLALLAAMLLLLTPAARAQNSPDTEPVAQTDFSPYELVTLPTGVMTYSISNLVVDPEDDFQIYLATSSGLFHSQDAGDTWSRVATDTLPSVSQMAIASGDTNRLYAWSSGSYQSEDGGETWQAVSRPAAACGFTIAPTDPDILYAYTCWGTAGVSFFRSGDGGITWTTPDNTFTNTLFSVAVSPENPDIIVAASTNGILRSIDAGKTWRTTLSNPAGYYGSLVFETHPPYTLYLGHGGGLLRSTDGGQTWQESDLNRSLQQFILSPWPSQELLGGGNDSLWQISTGESTWEVQPWLAPAPLLRVWSGLESNRVTYVLTPAGIWRHVLPTLDQKIYLAAVMEQDSHVLPSSPAEIAIEHLNLFREYAGVPAVVLHMAAVVAAQNHVDYHLSNSNQDQTAWLYGPHGEVDGKPDFTGIWPWDRMKAAGFPASYPWWGGGEVMHYIGDPLASVEGWIATIYHRVIPLDPGKRYAGYAWGKNDRTVVDVMDFGSGPTGEGVWTSALPYPLAYPSNGLTGVPVMWDGWESPPAIPENAARPVGYPFTLLGIRGKLAVTFAEMRDENNQLVTVYENPQDLVDQEINCEDFNCYAMIPTTPLQANMRYTVRIVGSVEGTAFDRTWTFTTGNASASGKSSSPADK
;
A
#
# COMPACT_ATOMS: atom_id res chain seq x y z
N MET A 1 -43.72 28.46 38.84
CA MET A 1 -44.71 29.53 39.07
C MET A 1 -44.02 30.88 38.88
N CYS A 2 -44.39 31.63 37.83
CA CYS A 2 -44.13 33.08 37.64
C CYS A 2 -44.88 33.90 38.74
N PRO A 3 -44.63 35.22 38.98
CA PRO A 3 -44.57 36.31 37.97
C PRO A 3 -43.53 37.45 38.26
N TRP A 4 -42.96 38.15 37.27
CA TRP A 4 -43.42 39.34 36.50
C TRP A 4 -43.91 40.58 37.29
N ARG A 5 -43.25 41.74 37.15
CA ARG A 5 -43.80 42.96 36.47
C ARG A 5 -42.87 44.20 36.43
N PHE A 6 -43.05 44.93 35.33
CA PHE A 6 -42.50 46.21 34.83
C PHE A 6 -42.81 47.47 35.67
N ALA A 7 -42.02 48.55 35.49
CA ALA A 7 -42.49 49.86 34.99
C ALA A 7 -41.35 50.87 34.73
N ARG A 8 -41.56 51.70 33.68
CA ARG A 8 -40.73 52.80 33.13
C ARG A 8 -40.98 54.14 33.86
N LEU A 9 -40.05 55.12 33.76
CA LEU A 9 -40.17 56.38 32.96
C LEU A 9 -39.13 57.48 33.35
N ARG A 10 -38.55 58.08 32.30
CA ARG A 10 -38.00 59.46 32.01
C ARG A 10 -37.95 60.51 33.15
N SER A 11 -37.05 61.50 33.21
CA SER A 11 -36.62 62.49 32.18
C SER A 11 -35.50 63.43 32.72
N GLU A 12 -34.49 63.78 31.89
CA GLU A 12 -34.02 65.14 31.51
C GLU A 12 -34.06 66.31 32.55
N LEU A 13 -33.12 67.26 32.73
CA LEU A 13 -32.28 68.08 31.84
C LEU A 13 -31.34 69.00 32.72
N HIS A 14 -30.12 69.30 32.21
CA HIS A 14 -29.33 70.58 32.18
C HIS A 14 -29.14 71.46 33.47
N SER A 15 -28.06 72.21 33.77
CA SER A 15 -26.78 72.66 33.18
C SER A 15 -25.98 73.47 34.27
N PRO A 16 -24.67 73.80 34.07
CA PRO A 16 -23.74 74.40 35.08
C PRO A 16 -23.55 75.93 34.95
N PRO A 17 -22.72 76.61 35.80
CA PRO A 17 -21.35 77.08 35.38
C PRO A 17 -20.30 77.26 36.53
N ALA A 18 -18.99 77.01 36.33
CA ALA A 18 -17.82 77.90 36.03
C ALA A 18 -17.36 78.93 37.11
N PHE A 19 -16.05 78.95 37.47
CA PHE A 19 -15.06 80.08 37.32
C PHE A 19 -13.66 79.84 37.96
N ARG A 20 -12.69 80.69 37.56
CA ARG A 20 -11.20 80.63 37.53
C ARG A 20 -10.40 81.07 38.79
N ALA A 21 -9.15 80.56 38.91
CA ALA A 21 -7.79 81.13 39.24
C ALA A 21 -7.61 82.36 40.20
N PRO A 22 -6.41 82.71 40.81
CA PRO A 22 -5.02 82.47 40.35
C PRO A 22 -3.87 82.32 41.42
N ASN A 23 -2.64 82.32 40.90
CA ASN A 23 -1.24 82.12 41.39
C ASN A 23 -0.70 82.78 42.69
N GLY A 24 0.39 82.17 43.24
CA GLY A 24 1.40 82.81 44.10
C GLY A 24 2.66 81.93 44.34
N TYR A 25 3.85 82.48 44.07
CA TYR A 25 5.21 81.89 44.11
C TYR A 25 5.85 81.91 45.52
N ASN A 26 6.59 80.86 45.95
CA ASN A 26 8.04 80.92 46.25
C ASN A 26 8.65 79.64 46.87
N GLN A 27 9.73 79.19 46.22
CA GLN A 27 10.96 78.56 46.73
C GLN A 27 10.93 77.30 47.63
N GLN A 28 11.42 76.18 47.08
CA GLN A 28 12.69 75.60 47.56
C GLN A 28 13.34 74.69 46.50
N MET A 29 14.64 74.88 46.29
CA MET A 29 15.49 74.13 45.36
C MET A 29 15.79 72.72 45.88
N ASN A 30 16.24 71.87 44.93
CA ASN A 30 17.02 70.63 45.10
C ASN A 30 16.27 69.30 45.22
N SER A 31 15.80 68.77 44.08
CA SER A 31 15.89 67.33 43.78
C SER A 31 15.71 66.94 42.29
N ASN A 32 15.63 67.87 41.34
CA ASN A 32 15.42 67.56 39.91
C ASN A 32 16.72 67.46 39.10
N ARG A 33 17.63 66.56 39.50
CA ARG A 33 18.66 65.99 38.60
C ARG A 33 18.69 64.46 38.55
N TYR A 34 17.82 63.77 39.29
CA TYR A 34 17.75 62.30 39.28
C TYR A 34 16.52 61.74 38.55
N SER A 35 15.48 62.52 38.26
CA SER A 35 14.24 62.01 37.64
C SER A 35 14.25 61.96 36.09
N PHE A 36 15.23 62.59 35.43
CA PHE A 36 15.38 62.53 33.96
C PHE A 36 16.30 61.40 33.49
N VAL A 37 17.22 60.95 34.35
CA VAL A 37 18.15 59.85 34.02
C VAL A 37 17.47 58.49 34.14
N TRP A 38 16.51 58.32 35.06
CA TRP A 38 15.74 57.08 35.19
C TRP A 38 14.65 56.90 34.12
N ALA A 39 14.04 57.99 33.64
CA ALA A 39 13.04 57.91 32.55
C ALA A 39 13.67 57.62 31.18
N LEU A 40 14.91 58.10 30.93
CA LEU A 40 15.68 57.73 29.73
C LEU A 40 16.25 56.31 29.83
N ALA A 41 16.67 55.86 31.03
CA ALA A 41 17.18 54.51 31.23
C ALA A 41 16.09 53.42 31.08
N LEU A 42 14.86 53.68 31.51
CA LEU A 42 13.75 52.73 31.36
C LEU A 42 13.25 52.62 29.91
N SER A 43 13.32 53.72 29.14
CA SER A 43 12.93 53.74 27.73
C SER A 43 14.01 53.15 26.80
N LEU A 44 15.30 53.31 27.11
CA LEU A 44 16.39 52.62 26.42
C LEU A 44 16.47 51.12 26.76
N ALA A 45 16.11 50.71 27.98
CA ALA A 45 16.07 49.30 28.37
C ALA A 45 14.91 48.52 27.70
N LEU A 46 13.74 49.15 27.52
CA LEU A 46 12.61 48.55 26.78
C LEU A 46 12.87 48.49 25.26
N LEU A 47 13.59 49.46 24.68
CA LEU A 47 14.00 49.41 23.27
C LEU A 47 15.10 48.36 23.03
N ALA A 48 16.05 48.20 23.95
CA ALA A 48 17.09 47.17 23.87
C ALA A 48 16.53 45.75 24.06
N ALA A 49 15.51 45.58 24.90
CA ALA A 49 14.81 44.30 25.06
C ALA A 49 13.95 43.93 23.84
N MET A 50 13.40 44.92 23.11
CA MET A 50 12.67 44.66 21.86
C MET A 50 13.59 44.46 20.64
N LEU A 51 14.81 45.03 20.61
CA LEU A 51 15.78 44.75 19.54
C LEU A 51 16.56 43.43 19.72
N LEU A 52 16.57 42.84 20.93
CA LEU A 52 17.17 41.53 21.21
C LEU A 52 16.24 40.33 20.91
N LEU A 53 14.98 40.57 20.50
CA LEU A 53 14.03 39.53 20.08
C LEU A 53 13.84 39.46 18.55
N LEU A 54 14.62 40.25 17.78
CA LEU A 54 14.58 40.28 16.32
C LEU A 54 16.00 40.31 15.72
N THR A 55 16.82 39.31 16.03
CA THR A 55 17.97 38.88 15.19
C THR A 55 18.24 37.39 15.42
N PRO A 56 18.31 36.52 14.40
CA PRO A 56 18.87 35.18 14.58
C PRO A 56 20.39 35.31 14.49
N ALA A 57 21.05 35.52 15.62
CA ALA A 57 22.50 35.44 15.72
C ALA A 57 22.87 34.31 16.67
N ALA A 58 23.37 33.23 16.07
CA ALA A 58 23.92 32.05 16.70
C ALA A 58 24.90 32.39 17.84
N ARG A 59 24.80 31.64 18.94
CA ARG A 59 25.93 31.47 19.86
C ARG A 59 26.27 29.98 19.91
N ALA A 60 27.07 29.58 18.93
CA ALA A 60 27.86 28.37 18.98
C ALA A 60 28.73 28.41 20.24
N GLN A 61 28.63 27.36 21.06
CA GLN A 61 29.76 26.96 21.89
C GLN A 61 30.77 26.29 20.95
N ASN A 62 32.00 26.78 20.96
CA ASN A 62 33.12 26.23 20.18
C ASN A 62 33.29 24.73 20.46
N SER A 63 32.76 23.90 19.56
CA SER A 63 33.28 22.59 19.21
C SER A 63 34.11 22.78 17.94
N PRO A 64 35.28 22.15 17.78
CA PRO A 64 36.14 22.42 16.64
C PRO A 64 35.47 22.01 15.33
N ASP A 65 35.37 23.00 14.43
CA ASP A 65 35.14 22.95 12.99
C ASP A 65 34.64 21.64 12.38
N THR A 66 33.33 21.60 12.14
CA THR A 66 32.76 20.99 10.94
C THR A 66 31.81 22.01 10.32
N GLU A 67 32.19 22.59 9.18
CA GLU A 67 31.28 23.30 8.26
C GLU A 67 29.97 22.50 8.11
N PRO A 68 28.78 23.14 8.04
CA PRO A 68 27.56 22.42 7.69
C PRO A 68 27.71 21.94 6.25
N VAL A 69 28.02 20.67 6.07
CA VAL A 69 27.93 20.02 4.77
C VAL A 69 26.47 20.15 4.34
N ALA A 70 26.20 21.01 3.36
CA ALA A 70 24.92 20.97 2.66
C ALA A 70 24.74 19.52 2.21
N GLN A 71 23.67 18.87 2.65
CA GLN A 71 23.38 17.50 2.27
C GLN A 71 23.08 17.52 0.77
N THR A 72 24.11 17.29 -0.06
CA THR A 72 24.02 17.34 -1.53
C THR A 72 23.70 15.98 -2.13
N ASP A 73 23.68 14.93 -1.30
CA ASP A 73 23.34 13.58 -1.71
C ASP A 73 22.01 13.18 -1.05
N PHE A 74 20.96 13.16 -1.88
CA PHE A 74 19.62 12.69 -1.51
C PHE A 74 19.33 11.33 -2.16
N SER A 75 20.36 10.57 -2.58
CA SER A 75 20.17 9.22 -3.12
C SER A 75 19.19 8.42 -2.24
N PRO A 76 18.14 7.83 -2.81
CA PRO A 76 17.94 7.53 -4.24
C PRO A 76 17.21 8.61 -5.07
N TYR A 77 17.00 9.83 -4.54
CA TYR A 77 16.38 10.92 -5.27
C TYR A 77 17.35 11.59 -6.25
N GLU A 78 16.90 11.73 -7.49
CA GLU A 78 17.61 12.40 -8.58
C GLU A 78 16.93 13.72 -8.93
N LEU A 79 17.73 14.75 -9.24
CA LEU A 79 17.19 16.03 -9.68
C LEU A 79 16.69 15.92 -11.13
N VAL A 80 15.42 16.25 -11.34
CA VAL A 80 14.79 16.29 -12.66
C VAL A 80 15.25 17.53 -13.41
N THR A 81 15.71 17.36 -14.66
CA THR A 81 16.12 18.47 -15.51
C THR A 81 14.90 19.18 -16.08
N LEU A 82 14.68 20.44 -15.69
CA LEU A 82 13.53 21.21 -16.16
C LEU A 82 13.69 21.67 -17.63
N PRO A 83 12.58 21.86 -18.37
CA PRO A 83 12.62 22.44 -19.71
C PRO A 83 13.32 23.80 -19.73
N THR A 84 13.99 24.13 -20.84
CA THR A 84 14.73 25.40 -20.97
C THR A 84 13.80 26.60 -20.76
N GLY A 85 14.16 27.49 -19.82
CA GLY A 85 13.38 28.68 -19.50
C GLY A 85 12.26 28.47 -18.46
N VAL A 86 12.03 27.24 -18.02
CA VAL A 86 11.14 26.93 -16.89
C VAL A 86 11.92 27.08 -15.59
N MET A 87 11.36 27.84 -14.65
CA MET A 87 11.92 28.04 -13.33
C MET A 87 11.05 27.34 -12.28
N THR A 88 11.62 26.88 -11.17
CA THR A 88 10.88 26.14 -10.13
C THR A 88 9.66 26.90 -9.60
N TYR A 89 9.77 28.20 -9.40
CA TYR A 89 8.67 29.07 -8.94
C TYR A 89 7.54 29.26 -9.97
N SER A 90 7.74 28.84 -11.21
CA SER A 90 6.71 28.91 -12.27
C SER A 90 5.82 27.68 -12.33
N ILE A 91 6.13 26.63 -11.57
CA ILE A 91 5.42 25.35 -11.55
C ILE A 91 4.16 25.51 -10.69
N SER A 92 2.99 25.36 -11.30
CA SER A 92 1.70 25.43 -10.62
C SER A 92 1.20 24.04 -10.22
N ASN A 93 1.44 23.04 -11.07
CA ASN A 93 1.05 21.66 -10.84
C ASN A 93 1.95 20.67 -11.59
N LEU A 94 2.04 19.45 -11.07
CA LEU A 94 2.57 18.28 -11.76
C LEU A 94 1.49 17.21 -11.63
N VAL A 95 1.14 16.58 -12.74
CA VAL A 95 0.21 15.45 -12.75
C VAL A 95 0.93 14.26 -13.32
N VAL A 96 0.92 13.17 -12.57
CA VAL A 96 1.44 11.88 -12.99
C VAL A 96 0.28 11.11 -13.60
N ASP A 97 0.51 10.48 -14.73
CA ASP A 97 -0.46 9.58 -15.33
C ASP A 97 -0.76 8.43 -14.35
N PRO A 98 -2.04 8.15 -14.07
CA PRO A 98 -2.40 7.11 -13.11
C PRO A 98 -1.97 5.72 -13.55
N GLU A 99 -1.93 5.42 -14.85
CA GLU A 99 -1.64 4.09 -15.41
C GLU A 99 -0.16 3.91 -15.81
N ASP A 100 0.55 5.01 -16.13
CA ASP A 100 1.98 4.99 -16.47
C ASP A 100 2.77 6.12 -15.79
N ASP A 101 3.45 5.83 -14.67
CA ASP A 101 4.21 6.81 -13.89
C ASP A 101 5.38 7.50 -14.65
N PHE A 102 5.73 7.03 -15.84
CA PHE A 102 6.69 7.68 -16.72
C PHE A 102 6.06 8.80 -17.57
N GLN A 103 4.75 8.79 -17.78
CA GLN A 103 4.02 9.92 -18.37
C GLN A 103 3.71 10.94 -17.29
N ILE A 104 4.26 12.15 -17.43
CA ILE A 104 4.00 13.26 -16.51
C ILE A 104 3.75 14.56 -17.26
N TYR A 105 2.81 15.34 -16.74
CA TYR A 105 2.47 16.67 -17.23
C TYR A 105 2.88 17.73 -16.21
N LEU A 106 3.72 18.67 -16.65
CA LEU A 106 4.19 19.79 -15.85
C LEU A 106 3.48 21.06 -16.28
N ALA A 107 2.55 21.52 -15.44
CA ALA A 107 1.83 22.76 -15.61
C ALA A 107 2.67 23.92 -15.07
N THR A 108 2.89 24.93 -15.92
CA THR A 108 3.63 26.14 -15.56
C THR A 108 2.86 27.41 -15.94
N SER A 109 3.31 28.55 -15.42
CA SER A 109 2.83 29.88 -15.85
C SER A 109 3.23 30.25 -17.29
N SER A 110 4.04 29.41 -17.94
CA SER A 110 4.51 29.58 -19.32
C SER A 110 3.98 28.51 -20.28
N GLY A 111 3.08 27.65 -19.82
CA GLY A 111 2.45 26.59 -20.61
C GLY A 111 2.60 25.20 -20.00
N LEU A 112 2.09 24.21 -20.74
CA LEU A 112 2.07 22.80 -20.36
C LEU A 112 3.20 22.03 -21.05
N PHE A 113 3.94 21.25 -20.26
CA PHE A 113 4.99 20.36 -20.74
C PHE A 113 4.62 18.91 -20.44
N HIS A 114 5.05 17.98 -21.29
CA HIS A 114 4.80 16.56 -21.16
C HIS A 114 6.11 15.80 -21.32
N SER A 115 6.31 14.84 -20.43
CA SER A 115 7.44 13.91 -20.43
C SER A 115 6.87 12.50 -20.51
N GLN A 116 7.55 11.63 -21.25
CA GLN A 116 7.20 10.21 -21.40
C GLN A 116 8.18 9.27 -20.70
N ASP A 117 9.16 9.84 -20.00
CA ASP A 117 10.31 9.16 -19.40
C ASP A 117 10.61 9.70 -18.00
N ALA A 118 9.55 9.94 -17.21
CA ALA A 118 9.62 10.36 -15.81
C ALA A 118 10.45 11.65 -15.57
N GLY A 119 10.47 12.55 -16.56
CA GLY A 119 11.09 13.87 -16.48
C GLY A 119 12.50 13.95 -17.07
N ASP A 120 12.99 12.90 -17.74
CA ASP A 120 14.28 12.93 -18.43
C ASP A 120 14.24 13.85 -19.66
N THR A 121 13.15 13.80 -20.42
CA THR A 121 12.93 14.64 -21.60
C THR A 121 11.55 15.27 -21.59
N TRP A 122 11.46 16.47 -22.15
CA TRP A 122 10.24 17.26 -22.14
C TRP A 122 9.88 17.74 -23.53
N SER A 123 8.62 17.55 -23.88
CA SER A 123 7.96 18.18 -25.01
C SER A 123 6.99 19.24 -24.51
N ARG A 124 6.70 20.25 -25.33
CA ARG A 124 5.72 21.28 -24.99
C ARG A 124 4.41 20.97 -25.71
N VAL A 125 3.32 20.89 -24.95
CA VAL A 125 2.03 20.33 -25.41
C VAL A 125 1.16 21.38 -26.09
N ALA A 126 1.08 22.60 -25.54
CA ALA A 126 0.36 23.71 -26.18
C ALA A 126 0.83 25.07 -25.65
N THR A 127 1.06 26.04 -26.55
CA THR A 127 1.42 27.43 -26.21
C THR A 127 0.22 28.35 -26.08
N ASP A 128 -0.73 28.23 -27.01
CA ASP A 128 -1.69 29.31 -27.28
C ASP A 128 -3.03 29.07 -26.56
N THR A 129 -3.40 27.81 -26.36
CA THR A 129 -4.66 27.38 -25.74
C THR A 129 -4.58 27.29 -24.21
N LEU A 130 -3.40 26.98 -23.68
CA LEU A 130 -3.15 26.75 -22.25
C LEU A 130 -1.94 27.57 -21.75
N PRO A 131 -2.02 28.91 -21.79
CA PRO A 131 -0.87 29.75 -21.45
C PRO A 131 -0.47 29.68 -19.97
N SER A 132 -1.42 29.36 -19.08
CA SER A 132 -1.17 29.22 -17.64
C SER A 132 -2.18 28.26 -17.01
N VAL A 133 -1.77 27.03 -16.74
CA VAL A 133 -2.66 26.00 -16.17
C VAL A 133 -2.64 26.09 -14.64
N SER A 134 -3.79 26.31 -14.01
CA SER A 134 -3.94 26.41 -12.55
C SER A 134 -4.30 25.08 -11.89
N GLN A 135 -5.02 24.21 -12.60
CA GLN A 135 -5.35 22.87 -12.14
C GLN A 135 -5.41 21.95 -13.37
N MET A 136 -4.96 20.72 -13.19
CA MET A 136 -5.03 19.67 -14.20
C MET A 136 -5.35 18.34 -13.53
N ALA A 137 -6.04 17.47 -14.24
CA ALA A 137 -6.29 16.09 -13.83
C ALA A 137 -6.34 15.19 -15.07
N ILE A 138 -6.00 13.92 -14.86
CA ILE A 138 -6.05 12.85 -15.84
C ILE A 138 -7.16 11.91 -15.39
N ALA A 139 -8.02 11.49 -16.31
CA ALA A 139 -9.02 10.49 -16.02
C ALA A 139 -8.36 9.13 -15.77
N SER A 140 -8.67 8.49 -14.63
CA SER A 140 -8.30 7.10 -14.39
C SER A 140 -9.14 6.18 -15.29
N GLY A 141 -8.53 5.16 -15.90
CA GLY A 141 -9.18 4.25 -16.85
C GLY A 141 -9.32 4.79 -18.28
N ASP A 142 -8.97 6.06 -18.52
CA ASP A 142 -8.88 6.68 -19.85
C ASP A 142 -7.84 7.81 -19.84
N THR A 143 -6.56 7.44 -19.90
CA THR A 143 -5.42 8.36 -19.80
C THR A 143 -5.29 9.35 -20.97
N ASN A 144 -6.00 9.10 -22.08
CA ASN A 144 -6.11 10.07 -23.17
C ASN A 144 -6.94 11.28 -22.76
N ARG A 145 -7.80 11.14 -21.75
CA ARG A 145 -8.71 12.19 -21.33
C ARG A 145 -8.10 13.06 -20.21
N LEU A 146 -7.75 14.28 -20.60
CA LEU A 146 -7.16 15.27 -19.71
C LEU A 146 -8.10 16.45 -19.51
N TYR A 147 -8.12 16.98 -18.29
CA TYR A 147 -8.84 18.21 -17.97
C TYR A 147 -7.88 19.26 -17.45
N ALA A 148 -7.92 20.45 -18.03
CA ALA A 148 -7.07 21.56 -17.62
C ALA A 148 -7.90 22.82 -17.40
N TRP A 149 -7.71 23.45 -16.25
CA TRP A 149 -8.22 24.79 -15.96
C TRP A 149 -7.09 25.79 -16.13
N SER A 150 -7.31 26.75 -17.02
CA SER A 150 -6.40 27.85 -17.34
C SER A 150 -7.21 29.16 -17.35
N SER A 151 -7.05 30.02 -18.37
CA SER A 151 -7.95 31.16 -18.63
C SER A 151 -9.39 30.74 -18.94
N GLY A 152 -9.58 29.47 -19.33
CA GLY A 152 -10.87 28.78 -19.49
C GLY A 152 -10.75 27.35 -18.97
N SER A 153 -11.78 26.53 -19.19
CA SER A 153 -11.70 25.09 -18.93
C SER A 153 -11.59 24.35 -20.25
N TYR A 154 -10.70 23.37 -20.28
CA TYR A 154 -10.38 22.62 -21.48
C TYR A 154 -10.34 21.13 -21.18
N GLN A 155 -10.68 20.36 -22.20
CA GLN A 155 -10.60 18.92 -22.22
C GLN A 155 -9.77 18.49 -23.43
N SER A 156 -8.97 17.45 -23.26
CA SER A 156 -8.36 16.68 -24.35
C SER A 156 -8.90 15.25 -24.30
N GLU A 157 -8.99 14.61 -25.46
CA GLU A 157 -9.37 13.19 -25.63
C GLU A 157 -8.24 12.40 -26.33
N ASP A 158 -7.05 12.98 -26.41
CA ASP A 158 -5.91 12.50 -27.19
C ASP A 158 -4.56 12.72 -26.48
N GLY A 159 -4.55 12.65 -25.14
CA GLY A 159 -3.31 12.76 -24.36
C GLY A 159 -2.68 14.15 -24.44
N GLY A 160 -3.51 15.18 -24.63
CA GLY A 160 -3.11 16.58 -24.62
C GLY A 160 -2.67 17.11 -25.98
N GLU A 161 -2.70 16.32 -27.05
CA GLU A 161 -2.36 16.78 -28.39
C GLU A 161 -3.29 17.90 -28.87
N THR A 162 -4.60 17.76 -28.61
CA THR A 162 -5.60 18.78 -28.92
C THR A 162 -6.50 19.08 -27.71
N TRP A 163 -6.98 20.32 -27.65
CA TRP A 163 -7.78 20.81 -26.53
C TRP A 163 -9.05 21.51 -27.02
N GLN A 164 -10.18 21.10 -26.49
CA GLN A 164 -11.47 21.75 -26.70
C GLN A 164 -11.89 22.50 -25.45
N ALA A 165 -12.51 23.67 -25.63
CA ALA A 165 -13.08 24.43 -24.52
C ALA A 165 -14.34 23.75 -24.00
N VAL A 166 -14.43 23.54 -22.70
CA VAL A 166 -15.59 23.00 -21.98
C VAL A 166 -16.10 24.01 -20.97
N SER A 167 -17.27 23.73 -20.40
CA SER A 167 -17.89 24.63 -19.43
C SER A 167 -17.22 24.50 -18.05
N ARG A 168 -17.26 25.60 -17.29
CA ARG A 168 -16.81 25.66 -15.89
C ARG A 168 -17.87 26.36 -15.07
N PRO A 169 -18.29 25.80 -13.91
CA PRO A 169 -19.09 26.57 -12.97
C PRO A 169 -18.28 27.80 -12.53
N ALA A 170 -18.82 29.00 -12.71
CA ALA A 170 -18.09 30.26 -12.48
C ALA A 170 -17.54 30.40 -11.04
N ALA A 171 -18.22 29.76 -10.08
CA ALA A 171 -17.88 29.76 -8.66
C ALA A 171 -16.85 28.68 -8.27
N ALA A 172 -16.59 27.69 -9.15
CA ALA A 172 -15.74 26.56 -8.80
C ALA A 172 -14.26 26.93 -8.83
N CYS A 173 -13.54 26.52 -7.78
CA CYS A 173 -12.10 26.71 -7.63
C CYS A 173 -11.31 25.41 -7.75
N GLY A 174 -12.01 24.28 -7.56
CA GLY A 174 -11.47 22.94 -7.67
C GLY A 174 -12.46 22.03 -8.37
N PHE A 175 -11.93 21.01 -9.02
CA PHE A 175 -12.70 19.86 -9.48
C PHE A 175 -11.99 18.55 -9.12
N THR A 176 -12.75 17.47 -9.19
CA THR A 176 -12.30 16.09 -9.11
C THR A 176 -13.06 15.26 -10.12
N ILE A 177 -12.42 14.22 -10.66
CA ILE A 177 -13.00 13.26 -11.60
C ILE A 177 -13.40 12.03 -10.78
N ALA A 178 -14.55 11.43 -11.06
CA ALA A 178 -14.91 10.19 -10.40
C ALA A 178 -14.00 9.05 -10.89
N PRO A 179 -13.38 8.27 -9.98
CA PRO A 179 -12.44 7.22 -10.40
C PRO A 179 -13.06 6.12 -11.26
N THR A 180 -14.36 5.86 -11.07
CA THR A 180 -15.11 4.80 -11.77
C THR A 180 -15.65 5.20 -13.14
N ASP A 181 -15.73 6.50 -13.44
CA ASP A 181 -16.38 7.02 -14.65
C ASP A 181 -15.85 8.42 -15.00
N PRO A 182 -15.05 8.56 -16.07
CA PRO A 182 -14.42 9.82 -16.44
C PRO A 182 -15.38 10.86 -17.07
N ASP A 183 -16.65 10.51 -17.31
CA ASP A 183 -17.70 11.47 -17.65
C ASP A 183 -18.28 12.16 -16.40
N ILE A 184 -18.10 11.57 -15.21
CA ILE A 184 -18.60 12.13 -13.96
C ILE A 184 -17.53 13.02 -13.33
N LEU A 185 -17.78 14.32 -13.34
CA LEU A 185 -16.93 15.30 -12.67
C LEU A 185 -17.70 16.01 -11.56
N TYR A 186 -17.00 16.28 -10.47
CA TYR A 186 -17.50 17.12 -9.40
C TYR A 186 -16.66 18.38 -9.28
N ALA A 187 -17.32 19.52 -9.13
CA ALA A 187 -16.67 20.79 -8.92
C ALA A 187 -17.20 21.46 -7.66
N TYR A 188 -16.34 22.20 -6.98
CA TYR A 188 -16.65 22.79 -5.68
C TYR A 188 -16.04 24.18 -5.52
N THR A 189 -16.60 24.94 -4.60
CA THR A 189 -16.27 26.35 -4.38
C THR A 189 -15.27 26.55 -3.25
N CYS A 190 -14.43 27.58 -3.37
CA CYS A 190 -13.46 27.96 -2.34
C CYS A 190 -14.07 28.92 -1.32
N TRP A 191 -13.30 29.13 -0.27
CA TRP A 191 -13.56 30.12 0.76
C TRP A 191 -13.86 31.52 0.18
N GLY A 192 -14.91 32.14 0.71
CA GLY A 192 -15.35 33.48 0.29
C GLY A 192 -16.31 33.52 -0.90
N THR A 193 -16.68 32.35 -1.45
CA THR A 193 -17.65 32.27 -2.55
C THR A 193 -19.08 32.16 -2.02
N ALA A 194 -19.98 33.05 -2.46
CA ALA A 194 -21.39 33.00 -2.08
C ALA A 194 -22.21 32.15 -3.07
N GLY A 195 -23.07 31.27 -2.56
CA GLY A 195 -24.01 30.48 -3.37
C GLY A 195 -23.77 28.97 -3.32
N VAL A 196 -24.24 28.26 -4.35
CA VAL A 196 -24.14 26.80 -4.46
C VAL A 196 -22.67 26.37 -4.42
N SER A 197 -22.36 25.42 -3.54
CA SER A 197 -20.98 25.02 -3.26
C SER A 197 -20.54 23.72 -3.94
N PHE A 198 -21.46 23.02 -4.60
CA PHE A 198 -21.19 21.73 -5.23
C PHE A 198 -21.91 21.58 -6.57
N PHE A 199 -21.19 21.09 -7.56
CA PHE A 199 -21.65 20.92 -8.93
C PHE A 199 -21.27 19.54 -9.43
N ARG A 200 -22.11 18.97 -10.30
CA ARG A 200 -21.89 17.68 -10.95
C ARG A 200 -22.05 17.81 -12.45
N SER A 201 -21.10 17.26 -13.20
CA SER A 201 -21.24 16.90 -14.60
C SER A 201 -21.37 15.38 -14.71
N GLY A 202 -22.09 14.91 -15.72
CA GLY A 202 -22.13 13.49 -16.11
C GLY A 202 -21.86 13.31 -17.60
N ASP A 203 -21.16 14.29 -18.18
CA ASP A 203 -20.87 14.41 -19.61
C ASP A 203 -19.49 15.04 -19.85
N GLY A 204 -18.53 14.74 -18.98
CA GLY A 204 -17.13 15.16 -19.17
C GLY A 204 -16.93 16.68 -19.02
N GLY A 205 -17.67 17.33 -18.15
CA GLY A 205 -17.57 18.78 -17.91
C GLY A 205 -18.19 19.65 -19.01
N ILE A 206 -18.88 19.06 -20.01
CA ILE A 206 -19.59 19.81 -21.05
C ILE A 206 -20.74 20.60 -20.43
N THR A 207 -21.54 19.96 -19.58
CA THR A 207 -22.60 20.61 -18.81
C THR A 207 -22.48 20.34 -17.32
N TRP A 208 -22.95 21.31 -16.52
CA TRP A 208 -22.89 21.25 -15.07
C TRP A 208 -24.27 21.44 -14.47
N THR A 209 -24.60 20.60 -13.50
CA THR A 209 -25.83 20.66 -12.72
C THR A 209 -25.49 20.90 -11.25
N THR A 210 -26.46 21.38 -10.49
CA THR A 210 -26.37 21.52 -9.03
C THR A 210 -27.24 20.45 -8.38
N PRO A 211 -26.65 19.34 -7.87
CA PRO A 211 -27.42 18.26 -7.26
C PRO A 211 -28.33 18.73 -6.12
N ASP A 212 -27.83 19.67 -5.31
CA ASP A 212 -28.57 20.43 -4.32
C ASP A 212 -28.21 21.91 -4.44
N ASN A 213 -29.20 22.74 -4.80
CA ASN A 213 -29.02 24.19 -4.94
C ASN A 213 -29.09 24.94 -3.60
N THR A 214 -29.37 24.25 -2.49
CA THR A 214 -29.36 24.80 -1.13
C THR A 214 -28.04 24.53 -0.40
N PHE A 215 -27.21 23.64 -0.93
CA PHE A 215 -25.92 23.30 -0.36
C PHE A 215 -24.92 24.47 -0.50
N THR A 216 -24.59 25.09 0.63
CA THR A 216 -23.79 26.33 0.71
C THR A 216 -22.55 26.21 1.60
N ASN A 217 -22.16 24.98 1.98
CA ASN A 217 -20.94 24.75 2.75
C ASN A 217 -19.71 24.95 1.86
N THR A 218 -18.78 25.80 2.27
CA THR A 218 -17.46 25.87 1.65
C THR A 218 -16.74 24.53 1.81
N LEU A 219 -16.29 23.97 0.69
CA LEU A 219 -15.53 22.73 0.65
C LEU A 219 -14.04 23.04 0.43
N PHE A 220 -13.18 22.40 1.20
CA PHE A 220 -11.73 22.55 1.08
C PHE A 220 -11.10 21.42 0.28
N SER A 221 -11.63 20.21 0.45
CA SER A 221 -11.19 19.02 -0.26
C SER A 221 -12.38 18.10 -0.46
N VAL A 222 -12.44 17.45 -1.61
CA VAL A 222 -13.50 16.51 -1.99
C VAL A 222 -12.83 15.26 -2.53
N ALA A 223 -13.21 14.12 -1.97
CA ALA A 223 -12.81 12.82 -2.44
C ALA A 223 -14.06 12.03 -2.84
N VAL A 224 -13.97 11.33 -3.98
CA VAL A 224 -15.03 10.47 -4.51
C VAL A 224 -14.62 9.04 -4.25
N SER A 225 -15.56 8.20 -3.82
CA SER A 225 -15.27 6.79 -3.56
C SER A 225 -14.81 6.09 -4.85
N PRO A 226 -13.75 5.28 -4.78
CA PRO A 226 -13.26 4.50 -5.91
C PRO A 226 -14.20 3.35 -6.32
N GLU A 227 -15.18 3.00 -5.49
CA GLU A 227 -16.16 1.93 -5.79
C GLU A 227 -17.50 2.46 -6.29
N ASN A 228 -17.86 3.69 -5.91
CA ASN A 228 -19.16 4.26 -6.25
C ASN A 228 -19.10 5.80 -6.39
N PRO A 229 -19.33 6.36 -7.59
CA PRO A 229 -19.19 7.79 -7.83
C PRO A 229 -20.25 8.64 -7.12
N ASP A 230 -21.31 8.03 -6.58
CA ASP A 230 -22.34 8.72 -5.79
C ASP A 230 -21.92 8.90 -4.33
N ILE A 231 -20.92 8.15 -3.85
CA ILE A 231 -20.38 8.27 -2.51
C ILE A 231 -19.26 9.31 -2.52
N ILE A 232 -19.49 10.42 -1.84
CA ILE A 232 -18.56 11.56 -1.82
C ILE A 232 -18.29 11.94 -0.36
N VAL A 233 -17.04 12.20 -0.05
CA VAL A 233 -16.61 12.73 1.24
C VAL A 233 -15.97 14.09 1.01
N ALA A 234 -16.33 15.07 1.84
CA ALA A 234 -15.82 16.42 1.70
C ALA A 234 -15.41 17.00 3.06
N ALA A 235 -14.21 17.58 3.11
CA ALA A 235 -13.79 18.43 4.20
C ALA A 235 -14.40 19.83 4.00
N SER A 236 -15.11 20.34 5.01
CA SER A 236 -15.82 21.62 4.92
C SER A 236 -15.55 22.50 6.14
N THR A 237 -15.99 23.76 6.08
CA THR A 237 -15.95 24.68 7.23
C THR A 237 -16.67 24.14 8.47
N ASN A 238 -17.62 23.21 8.30
CA ASN A 238 -18.43 22.67 9.39
C ASN A 238 -18.03 21.24 9.79
N GLY A 239 -16.88 20.76 9.30
CA GLY A 239 -16.38 19.41 9.52
C GLY A 239 -16.47 18.53 8.28
N ILE A 240 -16.44 17.22 8.49
CA ILE A 240 -16.45 16.23 7.42
C ILE A 240 -17.88 15.87 7.07
N LEU A 241 -18.20 15.99 5.79
CA LEU A 241 -19.51 15.70 5.21
C LEU A 241 -19.40 14.48 4.31
N ARG A 242 -20.43 13.64 4.31
CA ARG A 242 -20.55 12.47 3.44
C ARG A 242 -21.88 12.48 2.70
N SER A 243 -21.86 12.19 1.41
CA SER A 243 -23.02 11.94 0.56
C SER A 243 -22.97 10.50 0.03
N ILE A 244 -24.14 9.92 -0.24
CA ILE A 244 -24.31 8.60 -0.88
C ILE A 244 -25.17 8.67 -2.14
N ASP A 245 -25.46 9.89 -2.60
CA ASP A 245 -26.43 10.18 -3.65
C ASP A 245 -25.95 11.29 -4.59
N ALA A 246 -24.64 11.34 -4.84
CA ALA A 246 -23.96 12.28 -5.73
C ALA A 246 -24.11 13.75 -5.31
N GLY A 247 -24.13 14.01 -4.00
CA GLY A 247 -24.21 15.34 -3.43
C GLY A 247 -25.61 15.94 -3.37
N LYS A 248 -26.66 15.13 -3.59
CA LYS A 248 -28.06 15.57 -3.40
C LYS A 248 -28.40 15.75 -1.93
N THR A 249 -27.85 14.90 -1.06
CA THR A 249 -27.92 15.04 0.39
C THR A 249 -26.57 14.81 1.04
N TRP A 250 -26.33 15.51 2.15
CA TRP A 250 -25.09 15.45 2.90
C TRP A 250 -25.36 15.20 4.38
N ARG A 251 -24.56 14.31 4.97
CA ARG A 251 -24.54 14.03 6.40
C ARG A 251 -23.19 14.41 6.98
N THR A 252 -23.19 15.17 8.07
CA THR A 252 -21.97 15.38 8.85
C THR A 252 -21.57 14.09 9.56
N THR A 253 -20.37 13.59 9.28
CA THR A 253 -19.81 12.37 9.90
C THR A 253 -18.80 12.70 11.00
N LEU A 254 -18.16 13.87 10.93
CA LEU A 254 -17.34 14.41 12.02
C LEU A 254 -17.51 15.93 12.09
N SER A 255 -17.88 16.44 13.27
CA SER A 255 -18.09 17.88 13.47
C SER A 255 -16.80 18.56 13.93
N ASN A 256 -16.38 19.60 13.18
CA ASN A 256 -15.31 20.53 13.56
C ASN A 256 -13.99 19.88 14.09
N PRO A 257 -13.30 19.03 13.30
CA PRO A 257 -11.89 18.72 13.52
C PRO A 257 -11.06 19.99 13.75
N ALA A 258 -10.06 19.92 14.62
CA ALA A 258 -9.24 21.09 14.93
C ALA A 258 -8.43 21.55 13.69
N GLY A 259 -8.57 22.83 13.32
CA GLY A 259 -7.65 23.54 12.43
C GLY A 259 -7.99 23.54 10.94
N TYR A 260 -6.97 23.82 10.12
CA TYR A 260 -7.05 23.82 8.65
C TYR A 260 -7.06 22.40 8.11
N TYR A 261 -7.88 22.12 7.10
CA TYR A 261 -7.92 20.84 6.40
C TYR A 261 -6.89 20.83 5.26
N GLY A 262 -6.12 19.76 5.18
CA GLY A 262 -5.20 19.45 4.08
C GLY A 262 -5.87 18.55 3.04
N SER A 263 -5.09 17.65 2.46
CA SER A 263 -5.56 16.68 1.47
C SER A 263 -6.49 15.62 2.08
N LEU A 264 -7.60 15.35 1.40
CA LEU A 264 -8.47 14.20 1.61
C LEU A 264 -8.19 13.19 0.49
N VAL A 265 -7.71 11.99 0.82
CA VAL A 265 -7.26 11.01 -0.18
C VAL A 265 -7.74 9.62 0.19
N PHE A 266 -8.34 8.92 -0.77
CA PHE A 266 -8.61 7.48 -0.68
C PHE A 266 -7.34 6.71 -1.06
N GLU A 267 -7.08 5.59 -0.37
CA GLU A 267 -6.23 4.54 -0.93
C GLU A 267 -6.76 4.09 -2.29
N THR A 268 -5.85 3.77 -3.20
CA THR A 268 -6.17 3.39 -4.59
C THR A 268 -6.51 1.91 -4.73
N HIS A 269 -6.40 1.14 -3.64
CA HIS A 269 -6.67 -0.30 -3.59
C HIS A 269 -7.52 -0.65 -2.34
N PRO A 270 -8.37 -1.70 -2.39
CA PRO A 270 -9.14 -2.17 -1.22
C PRO A 270 -8.24 -2.35 0.01
N PRO A 271 -8.67 -1.92 1.23
CA PRO A 271 -10.03 -1.54 1.64
C PRO A 271 -10.42 -0.09 1.33
N TYR A 272 -9.63 0.65 0.53
CA TYR A 272 -9.88 2.06 0.24
C TYR A 272 -9.95 2.92 1.50
N THR A 273 -8.98 2.75 2.40
CA THR A 273 -8.87 3.59 3.59
C THR A 273 -8.80 5.06 3.19
N LEU A 274 -9.59 5.91 3.85
CA LEU A 274 -9.62 7.35 3.61
C LEU A 274 -8.81 8.08 4.66
N TYR A 275 -7.88 8.93 4.22
CA TYR A 275 -7.06 9.77 5.08
C TYR A 275 -7.36 11.24 4.86
N LEU A 276 -7.43 12.00 5.95
CA LEU A 276 -7.55 13.44 5.95
C LEU A 276 -6.48 14.02 6.86
N GLY A 277 -5.55 14.76 6.27
CA GLY A 277 -4.63 15.58 7.06
C GLY A 277 -5.31 16.87 7.52
N HIS A 278 -5.03 17.32 8.74
CA HIS A 278 -5.51 18.60 9.24
C HIS A 278 -4.54 19.25 10.23
N GLY A 279 -4.93 20.37 10.82
CA GLY A 279 -4.08 21.14 11.74
C GLY A 279 -3.68 20.42 13.02
N GLY A 280 -4.45 19.42 13.45
CA GLY A 280 -4.21 18.65 14.69
C GLY A 280 -3.50 17.31 14.47
N GLY A 281 -3.59 16.74 13.27
CA GLY A 281 -3.03 15.42 12.99
C GLY A 281 -3.57 14.82 11.70
N LEU A 282 -3.71 13.50 11.72
CA LEU A 282 -4.27 12.68 10.67
C LEU A 282 -5.58 12.07 11.16
N LEU A 283 -6.58 12.06 10.29
CA LEU A 283 -7.81 11.33 10.45
C LEU A 283 -7.84 10.16 9.47
N ARG A 284 -8.23 8.98 9.96
CA ARG A 284 -8.42 7.78 9.14
C ARG A 284 -9.86 7.28 9.22
N SER A 285 -10.37 6.77 8.12
CA SER A 285 -11.64 6.04 8.05
C SER A 285 -11.48 4.77 7.23
N THR A 286 -11.91 3.64 7.78
CA THR A 286 -11.92 2.32 7.11
C THR A 286 -13.33 1.91 6.67
N ASP A 287 -14.31 2.81 6.74
CA ASP A 287 -15.72 2.55 6.44
C ASP A 287 -16.31 3.56 5.44
N GLY A 288 -15.45 4.14 4.60
CA GLY A 288 -15.83 5.08 3.55
C GLY A 288 -16.25 6.46 4.07
N GLY A 289 -15.64 6.91 5.17
CA GLY A 289 -15.88 8.22 5.78
C GLY A 289 -17.09 8.29 6.71
N GLN A 290 -17.65 7.14 7.14
CA GLN A 290 -18.79 7.10 8.06
C GLN A 290 -18.34 7.35 9.51
N THR A 291 -17.22 6.77 9.91
CA THR A 291 -16.56 7.01 11.19
C THR A 291 -15.08 7.33 10.99
N TRP A 292 -14.49 8.01 11.97
CA TRP A 292 -13.14 8.53 11.89
C TRP A 292 -12.35 8.25 13.16
N GLN A 293 -11.10 7.85 12.98
CA GLN A 293 -10.11 7.69 14.03
C GLN A 293 -9.07 8.81 13.90
N GLU A 294 -8.89 9.57 14.98
CA GLU A 294 -7.89 10.63 15.08
C GLU A 294 -6.54 10.03 15.51
N SER A 295 -5.46 10.49 14.89
CA SER A 295 -4.10 10.17 15.28
C SER A 295 -3.65 10.96 16.52
N ASP A 296 -2.72 10.42 17.29
CA ASP A 296 -2.09 11.09 18.45
C ASP A 296 -0.87 11.95 18.07
N LEU A 297 -0.66 12.21 16.77
CA LEU A 297 0.54 12.85 16.24
C LEU A 297 0.71 14.33 16.63
N ASN A 298 -0.38 14.99 17.02
CA ASN A 298 -0.46 16.38 17.50
C ASN A 298 0.40 17.36 16.68
N ARG A 299 0.27 17.30 15.35
CA ARG A 299 1.04 18.09 14.38
C ARG A 299 0.22 18.38 13.14
N SER A 300 0.54 19.47 12.45
CA SER A 300 -0.17 19.81 11.22
C SER A 300 0.31 18.92 10.06
N LEU A 301 -0.62 18.18 9.45
CA LEU A 301 -0.37 17.35 8.27
C LEU A 301 -1.17 17.91 7.10
N GLN A 302 -0.61 18.91 6.40
CA GLN A 302 -1.35 19.58 5.32
C GLN A 302 -1.09 18.95 3.96
N GLN A 303 0.10 18.37 3.78
CA GLN A 303 0.52 17.78 2.52
C GLN A 303 1.16 16.41 2.74
N PHE A 304 0.60 15.44 2.04
CA PHE A 304 1.10 14.08 1.95
C PHE A 304 0.63 13.41 0.67
N ILE A 305 1.31 12.33 0.33
CA ILE A 305 0.87 11.29 -0.58
C ILE A 305 0.80 9.96 0.18
N LEU A 306 0.12 8.99 -0.41
CA LEU A 306 0.28 7.60 -0.02
C LEU A 306 1.64 7.11 -0.52
N SER A 307 2.34 6.33 0.30
CA SER A 307 3.60 5.71 -0.06
C SER A 307 3.38 4.69 -1.18
N PRO A 308 4.32 4.60 -2.13
CA PRO A 308 4.28 3.59 -3.17
C PRO A 308 4.52 2.13 -2.72
N TRP A 309 4.92 1.91 -1.45
CA TRP A 309 5.27 0.61 -0.85
C TRP A 309 4.65 0.49 0.54
N PRO A 310 4.44 -0.74 1.05
CA PRO A 310 3.09 -1.21 1.38
C PRO A 310 2.18 -0.12 1.89
N SER A 311 1.00 -0.05 1.28
CA SER A 311 -0.05 0.84 1.69
C SER A 311 -0.38 0.65 3.20
N GLN A 312 -0.85 1.70 3.86
CA GLN A 312 -0.54 2.06 5.27
C GLN A 312 0.70 2.92 5.49
N GLU A 313 1.48 3.28 4.47
CA GLU A 313 2.48 4.32 4.64
C GLU A 313 2.05 5.65 4.01
N LEU A 314 2.24 6.76 4.71
CA LEU A 314 2.00 8.13 4.24
C LEU A 314 3.30 8.91 4.24
N LEU A 315 3.64 9.49 3.10
CA LEU A 315 4.83 10.32 2.93
C LEU A 315 4.42 11.78 2.86
N GLY A 316 4.99 12.63 3.70
CA GLY A 316 4.63 14.04 3.72
C GLY A 316 5.58 14.89 4.52
N GLY A 317 5.29 16.17 4.59
CA GLY A 317 6.21 17.12 5.20
C GLY A 317 5.83 18.57 5.02
N GLY A 318 6.66 19.44 5.60
CA GLY A 318 6.59 20.89 5.42
C GLY A 318 7.96 21.52 5.58
N ASN A 319 8.01 22.79 5.97
CA ASN A 319 9.25 23.56 6.07
C ASN A 319 10.25 23.00 7.11
N ASP A 320 9.75 22.42 8.20
CA ASP A 320 10.56 22.09 9.38
C ASP A 320 10.68 20.59 9.68
N SER A 321 9.92 19.74 8.97
CA SER A 321 9.98 18.28 9.16
C SER A 321 9.40 17.51 7.97
N LEU A 322 10.06 16.41 7.60
CA LEU A 322 9.57 15.39 6.68
C LEU A 322 9.31 14.11 7.46
N TRP A 323 8.28 13.37 7.07
CA TRP A 323 7.80 12.22 7.81
C TRP A 323 7.29 11.13 6.88
N GLN A 324 7.53 9.90 7.33
CA GLN A 324 6.92 8.67 6.86
C GLN A 324 6.09 8.16 8.02
N ILE A 325 4.78 7.96 7.80
CA ILE A 325 3.86 7.51 8.83
C ILE A 325 3.36 6.13 8.44
N SER A 326 3.68 5.11 9.23
CA SER A 326 3.07 3.78 9.14
C SER A 326 1.76 3.76 9.94
N THR A 327 0.67 3.33 9.32
CA THR A 327 -0.70 3.37 9.85
C THR A 327 -1.22 1.96 10.15
N GLY A 328 -0.82 1.38 11.29
CA GLY A 328 -1.38 0.09 11.75
C GLY A 328 -2.86 0.20 12.17
N GLU A 329 -3.52 -0.91 12.51
CA GLU A 329 -4.96 -0.94 12.89
C GLU A 329 -5.35 0.08 13.99
N SER A 330 -4.42 0.46 14.87
CA SER A 330 -4.65 1.45 15.92
C SER A 330 -3.41 2.27 16.31
N THR A 331 -2.33 2.15 15.54
CA THR A 331 -1.02 2.73 15.87
C THR A 331 -0.49 3.55 14.71
N TRP A 332 0.17 4.66 15.06
CA TRP A 332 0.75 5.60 14.10
C TRP A 332 2.23 5.70 14.43
N GLU A 333 3.07 5.08 13.60
CA GLU A 333 4.52 5.16 13.78
C GLU A 333 5.08 6.21 12.84
N VAL A 334 5.73 7.24 13.40
CA VAL A 334 6.36 8.30 12.61
C VAL A 334 7.85 8.10 12.56
N GLN A 335 8.38 7.99 11.36
CA GLN A 335 9.81 7.96 11.08
C GLN A 335 10.21 9.18 10.24
N PRO A 336 11.48 9.65 10.35
CA PRO A 336 11.98 10.68 9.45
C PRO A 336 12.01 10.18 8.01
N TRP A 337 11.37 10.90 7.10
CA TRP A 337 11.47 10.61 5.67
C TRP A 337 12.69 11.34 5.08
N LEU A 338 13.64 10.58 4.55
CA LEU A 338 14.91 11.08 4.01
C LEU A 338 14.76 11.59 2.57
N ALA A 339 13.85 12.54 2.34
CA ALA A 339 13.67 13.20 1.05
C ALA A 339 14.27 14.62 1.02
N PRO A 340 14.46 15.20 -0.19
CA PRO A 340 14.85 16.59 -0.34
C PRO A 340 13.92 17.56 0.40
N ALA A 341 14.49 18.48 1.17
CA ALA A 341 13.79 19.47 1.98
C ALA A 341 14.28 20.91 1.69
N PRO A 342 13.50 21.97 1.99
CA PRO A 342 12.13 21.95 2.50
C PRO A 342 11.13 21.50 1.43
N LEU A 343 10.12 20.73 1.86
CA LEU A 343 9.08 20.20 0.97
C LEU A 343 8.09 21.31 0.61
N LEU A 344 8.00 21.62 -0.68
CA LEU A 344 6.96 22.51 -1.22
C LEU A 344 5.76 21.72 -1.73
N ARG A 345 6.03 20.62 -2.46
CA ARG A 345 5.00 19.69 -2.94
C ARG A 345 5.53 18.27 -3.08
N VAL A 346 4.64 17.28 -3.01
CA VAL A 346 4.93 15.88 -3.32
C VAL A 346 3.82 15.31 -4.21
N TRP A 347 4.19 14.43 -5.14
CA TRP A 347 3.31 13.68 -6.03
C TRP A 347 3.82 12.25 -6.22
N SER A 348 2.92 11.34 -6.56
CA SER A 348 3.23 9.99 -7.04
C SER A 348 2.17 9.57 -8.07
N GLY A 349 2.49 8.56 -8.88
CA GLY A 349 1.46 7.89 -9.69
C GLY A 349 0.53 7.07 -8.80
N LEU A 350 -0.74 6.96 -9.19
CA LEU A 350 -1.79 6.43 -8.33
C LEU A 350 -1.94 4.90 -8.41
N GLU A 351 -1.72 4.29 -9.58
CA GLU A 351 -1.89 2.85 -9.78
C GLU A 351 -0.56 2.09 -9.83
N SER A 352 0.43 2.60 -10.56
CA SER A 352 1.73 1.90 -10.64
C SER A 352 2.64 2.19 -9.43
N ASN A 353 2.48 3.35 -8.78
CA ASN A 353 3.21 3.73 -7.57
C ASN A 353 4.74 3.52 -7.73
N ARG A 354 5.28 3.82 -8.90
CA ARG A 354 6.69 3.58 -9.25
C ARG A 354 7.54 4.81 -9.11
N VAL A 355 6.98 6.01 -9.17
CA VAL A 355 7.79 7.23 -9.10
C VAL A 355 7.22 8.20 -8.07
N THR A 356 8.08 8.63 -7.14
CA THR A 356 7.77 9.73 -6.22
C THR A 356 8.46 11.01 -6.68
N TYR A 357 7.70 12.08 -6.87
CA TYR A 357 8.20 13.41 -7.21
C TYR A 357 8.10 14.35 -6.02
N VAL A 358 9.20 15.04 -5.73
CA VAL A 358 9.34 15.98 -4.61
C VAL A 358 9.76 17.34 -5.16
N LEU A 359 8.95 18.38 -4.95
CA LEU A 359 9.30 19.76 -5.26
C LEU A 359 9.91 20.43 -4.04
N THR A 360 11.11 20.98 -4.22
CA THR A 360 11.78 21.87 -3.27
C THR A 360 12.14 23.19 -3.95
N PRO A 361 12.61 24.23 -3.22
CA PRO A 361 13.10 25.45 -3.85
C PRO A 361 14.23 25.20 -4.86
N ALA A 362 14.97 24.10 -4.72
CA ALA A 362 16.08 23.73 -5.60
C ALA A 362 15.64 23.07 -6.92
N GLY A 363 14.45 22.44 -6.96
CA GLY A 363 14.02 21.68 -8.14
C GLY A 363 12.93 20.66 -7.87
N ILE A 364 12.52 19.97 -8.93
CA ILE A 364 11.81 18.70 -8.81
C ILE A 364 12.85 17.60 -8.67
N TRP A 365 12.65 16.75 -7.69
CA TRP A 365 13.42 15.53 -7.46
C TRP A 365 12.51 14.35 -7.74
N ARG A 366 13.03 13.29 -8.34
CA ARG A 366 12.31 12.04 -8.55
C ARG A 366 13.04 10.91 -7.85
N HIS A 367 12.29 9.96 -7.32
CA HIS A 367 12.80 8.65 -6.95
C HIS A 367 12.01 7.62 -7.73
N VAL A 368 12.70 6.91 -8.63
CA VAL A 368 12.12 5.86 -9.47
C VAL A 368 12.39 4.52 -8.82
N LEU A 369 11.31 3.81 -8.52
CA LEU A 369 11.34 2.46 -8.02
C LEU A 369 11.59 1.50 -9.20
N PRO A 370 12.32 0.40 -8.97
CA PRO A 370 12.62 -0.58 -10.01
C PRO A 370 11.35 -1.04 -10.76
N THR A 371 11.46 -1.30 -12.08
CA THR A 371 10.37 -1.84 -12.91
C THR A 371 9.88 -3.21 -12.44
N LEU A 372 8.59 -3.32 -12.12
CA LEU A 372 7.81 -4.55 -12.29
C LEU A 372 6.94 -4.40 -13.55
N ASP A 373 7.01 -5.36 -14.47
CA ASP A 373 6.26 -5.36 -15.73
C ASP A 373 4.76 -5.71 -15.51
N GLN A 374 3.87 -4.74 -15.82
CA GLN A 374 2.43 -4.67 -15.51
C GLN A 374 1.45 -5.53 -16.37
N LYS A 375 1.87 -6.57 -17.10
CA LYS A 375 0.98 -7.23 -18.08
C LYS A 375 0.03 -8.34 -17.57
N ILE A 376 -0.12 -8.54 -16.26
CA ILE A 376 -0.91 -9.67 -15.74
C ILE A 376 -1.83 -9.23 -14.58
N TYR A 377 -2.74 -8.29 -14.85
CA TYR A 377 -3.87 -8.00 -13.96
C TYR A 377 -5.08 -7.64 -14.82
N LEU A 378 -5.89 -8.64 -15.22
CA LEU A 378 -7.33 -8.46 -15.40
C LEU A 378 -7.97 -9.83 -15.64
N ALA A 379 -8.38 -10.48 -14.56
CA ALA A 379 -9.72 -11.05 -14.48
C ALA A 379 -9.98 -11.54 -13.05
N ALA A 380 -10.43 -10.60 -12.22
CA ALA A 380 -11.74 -10.75 -11.60
C ALA A 380 -11.94 -11.78 -10.45
N VAL A 381 -10.98 -12.06 -9.57
CA VAL A 381 -11.29 -13.02 -8.48
C VAL A 381 -10.97 -12.61 -7.04
N MET A 382 -9.98 -11.78 -6.69
CA MET A 382 -9.57 -11.73 -5.27
C MET A 382 -9.49 -10.30 -4.72
N GLU A 383 -10.67 -9.71 -4.60
CA GLU A 383 -10.99 -8.65 -3.64
C GLU A 383 -10.75 -9.16 -2.21
N GLN A 384 -9.79 -8.58 -1.46
CA GLN A 384 -9.93 -8.02 -0.10
C GLN A 384 -8.58 -7.81 0.62
N ASP A 385 -8.26 -6.53 0.81
CA ASP A 385 -7.58 -5.91 1.96
C ASP A 385 -6.11 -6.25 2.33
N SER A 386 -5.17 -5.71 1.52
CA SER A 386 -4.20 -4.65 1.89
C SER A 386 -3.19 -4.90 3.06
N HIS A 387 -1.85 -4.90 2.89
CA HIS A 387 -0.99 -4.20 1.92
C HIS A 387 0.45 -4.76 1.85
N VAL A 388 0.97 -5.03 0.63
CA VAL A 388 2.27 -4.70 -0.01
C VAL A 388 2.14 -5.26 -1.44
N LEU A 389 2.16 -4.49 -2.53
CA LEU A 389 2.30 -5.13 -3.86
C LEU A 389 3.74 -5.64 -4.01
N PRO A 390 3.99 -6.77 -4.65
CA PRO A 390 5.23 -7.46 -4.49
C PRO A 390 6.33 -6.89 -5.38
N SER A 391 7.14 -5.99 -4.86
CA SER A 391 8.35 -5.44 -5.47
C SER A 391 9.54 -6.40 -5.65
N SER A 392 9.46 -7.58 -5.05
CA SER A 392 10.55 -8.54 -4.92
C SER A 392 10.05 -9.94 -5.28
N PRO A 393 10.93 -10.84 -5.77
CA PRO A 393 10.57 -12.24 -5.97
C PRO A 393 9.92 -12.87 -4.73
N ALA A 394 10.31 -12.38 -3.53
CA ALA A 394 9.76 -12.82 -2.26
C ALA A 394 8.25 -12.59 -2.17
N GLU A 395 7.83 -11.38 -2.49
CA GLU A 395 6.44 -10.99 -2.39
C GLU A 395 5.62 -11.63 -3.52
N ILE A 396 6.18 -11.81 -4.74
CA ILE A 396 5.47 -12.45 -5.87
C ILE A 396 5.10 -13.88 -5.48
N ALA A 397 6.07 -14.60 -4.90
CA ALA A 397 5.87 -15.96 -4.45
C ALA A 397 4.82 -16.02 -3.31
N ILE A 398 4.85 -15.07 -2.38
CA ILE A 398 3.90 -15.05 -1.25
C ILE A 398 2.48 -14.73 -1.68
N GLU A 399 2.29 -13.74 -2.56
CA GLU A 399 0.96 -13.43 -3.09
C GLU A 399 0.38 -14.60 -3.86
N HIS A 400 1.18 -15.21 -4.74
CA HIS A 400 0.75 -16.37 -5.51
C HIS A 400 0.41 -17.56 -4.62
N LEU A 401 1.20 -17.78 -3.56
CA LEU A 401 0.91 -18.81 -2.56
C LEU A 401 -0.41 -18.52 -1.82
N ASN A 402 -0.69 -17.26 -1.49
CA ASN A 402 -1.90 -16.89 -0.77
C ASN A 402 -3.18 -17.18 -1.57
N LEU A 403 -3.13 -17.14 -2.91
CA LEU A 403 -4.24 -17.60 -3.76
C LEU A 403 -4.58 -19.08 -3.49
N PHE A 404 -3.56 -19.94 -3.40
CA PHE A 404 -3.75 -21.37 -3.11
C PHE A 404 -4.24 -21.61 -1.68
N ARG A 405 -3.76 -20.82 -0.71
CA ARG A 405 -4.20 -20.89 0.69
C ARG A 405 -5.65 -20.47 0.85
N GLU A 406 -6.08 -19.44 0.13
CA GLU A 406 -7.48 -19.02 0.10
C GLU A 406 -8.38 -20.12 -0.48
N TYR A 407 -8.01 -20.71 -1.62
CA TYR A 407 -8.75 -21.85 -2.18
C TYR A 407 -8.81 -23.03 -1.22
N ALA A 408 -7.75 -23.28 -0.46
CA ALA A 408 -7.69 -24.32 0.57
C ALA A 408 -8.52 -23.98 1.83
N GLY A 409 -8.98 -22.74 1.97
CA GLY A 409 -9.71 -22.27 3.14
C GLY A 409 -8.81 -22.16 4.38
N VAL A 410 -7.53 -21.84 4.19
CA VAL A 410 -6.55 -21.64 5.27
C VAL A 410 -6.06 -20.18 5.27
N PRO A 411 -5.66 -19.63 6.44
CA PRO A 411 -5.29 -18.21 6.54
C PRO A 411 -4.09 -17.85 5.67
N ALA A 412 -4.05 -16.65 5.11
CA ALA A 412 -2.87 -16.15 4.38
C ALA A 412 -1.60 -16.12 5.24
N VAL A 413 -0.44 -16.27 4.60
CA VAL A 413 0.87 -15.96 5.20
C VAL A 413 1.25 -14.51 4.92
N VAL A 414 2.01 -13.92 5.84
CA VAL A 414 2.50 -12.54 5.77
C VAL A 414 4.01 -12.55 5.45
N LEU A 415 4.46 -11.69 4.54
CA LEU A 415 5.89 -11.49 4.28
C LEU A 415 6.63 -11.11 5.58
N HIS A 416 7.75 -11.77 5.86
CA HIS A 416 8.61 -11.42 6.98
C HIS A 416 10.07 -11.31 6.53
N MET A 417 10.67 -10.12 6.71
CA MET A 417 12.00 -9.85 6.19
C MET A 417 13.10 -10.77 6.73
N ALA A 418 13.04 -11.18 7.99
CA ALA A 418 14.00 -12.17 8.50
C ALA A 418 13.87 -13.57 7.82
N ALA A 419 12.68 -13.94 7.32
CA ALA A 419 12.52 -15.15 6.52
C ALA A 419 13.09 -14.96 5.10
N VAL A 420 12.95 -13.76 4.52
CA VAL A 420 13.57 -13.41 3.22
C VAL A 420 15.10 -13.46 3.30
N VAL A 421 15.68 -12.88 4.36
CA VAL A 421 17.13 -12.90 4.59
C VAL A 421 17.62 -14.34 4.84
N ALA A 422 16.88 -15.15 5.59
CA ALA A 422 17.22 -16.55 5.79
C ALA A 422 17.21 -17.35 4.48
N ALA A 423 16.17 -17.16 3.65
CA ALA A 423 16.08 -17.78 2.34
C ALA A 423 17.23 -17.35 1.43
N GLN A 424 17.57 -16.05 1.40
CA GLN A 424 18.68 -15.53 0.59
C GLN A 424 20.03 -16.07 1.06
N ASN A 425 20.28 -16.11 2.37
CA ASN A 425 21.51 -16.70 2.91
C ASN A 425 21.64 -18.17 2.49
N HIS A 426 20.52 -18.90 2.48
CA HIS A 426 20.53 -20.30 2.08
C HIS A 426 20.77 -20.48 0.57
N VAL A 427 20.20 -19.60 -0.26
CA VAL A 427 20.54 -19.51 -1.70
C VAL A 427 22.03 -19.28 -1.88
N ASP A 428 22.61 -18.31 -1.17
CA ASP A 428 24.04 -17.97 -1.28
C ASP A 428 24.93 -19.15 -0.84
N TYR A 429 24.58 -19.83 0.26
CA TYR A 429 25.22 -21.07 0.69
C TYR A 429 25.20 -22.13 -0.41
N HIS A 430 24.05 -22.39 -1.03
CA HIS A 430 23.92 -23.35 -2.12
C HIS A 430 24.81 -22.99 -3.31
N LEU A 431 24.78 -21.73 -3.73
CA LEU A 431 25.54 -21.27 -4.90
C LEU A 431 27.05 -21.35 -4.64
N SER A 432 27.53 -20.96 -3.46
CA SER A 432 28.95 -21.01 -3.09
C SER A 432 29.47 -22.43 -2.91
N ASN A 433 28.63 -23.36 -2.45
CA ASN A 433 29.03 -24.73 -2.14
C ASN A 433 28.68 -25.77 -3.22
N SER A 434 28.04 -25.34 -4.31
CA SER A 434 27.76 -26.17 -5.50
C SER A 434 29.01 -26.75 -6.21
N ASN A 435 30.22 -26.41 -5.76
CA ASN A 435 31.51 -26.76 -6.36
C ASN A 435 32.03 -28.18 -6.02
N GLN A 436 31.17 -29.20 -5.99
CA GLN A 436 31.50 -30.63 -5.73
C GLN A 436 32.04 -30.96 -4.34
N ASP A 437 31.93 -30.06 -3.36
CA ASP A 437 32.19 -30.42 -1.98
C ASP A 437 31.00 -31.20 -1.41
N GLN A 438 31.01 -32.54 -1.59
CA GLN A 438 29.97 -33.42 -1.07
C GLN A 438 29.76 -33.28 0.45
N THR A 439 30.77 -32.77 1.18
CA THR A 439 30.63 -32.57 2.62
C THR A 439 29.74 -31.37 2.97
N ALA A 440 29.44 -30.48 2.02
CA ALA A 440 28.47 -29.40 2.20
C ALA A 440 27.01 -29.88 2.17
N TRP A 441 26.76 -31.13 1.75
CA TRP A 441 25.45 -31.75 1.60
C TRP A 441 25.14 -32.78 2.70
N LEU A 442 25.89 -32.76 3.81
CA LEU A 442 25.75 -33.71 4.92
C LEU A 442 24.32 -33.77 5.48
N TYR A 443 23.60 -32.65 5.45
CA TYR A 443 22.23 -32.52 5.94
C TYR A 443 21.19 -32.42 4.81
N GLY A 444 21.56 -32.84 3.60
CA GLY A 444 20.71 -32.73 2.42
C GLY A 444 20.58 -31.29 1.91
N PRO A 445 19.64 -31.03 0.97
CA PRO A 445 19.51 -29.71 0.34
C PRO A 445 18.97 -28.64 1.29
N HIS A 446 18.26 -28.98 2.36
CA HIS A 446 17.69 -28.00 3.30
C HIS A 446 18.67 -27.55 4.40
N GLY A 447 19.82 -28.23 4.50
CA GLY A 447 20.72 -28.11 5.64
C GLY A 447 22.09 -27.52 5.28
N GLU A 448 22.65 -26.72 6.19
CA GLU A 448 23.99 -26.13 6.05
C GLU A 448 25.01 -26.75 7.00
N VAL A 449 26.29 -26.72 6.61
CA VAL A 449 27.40 -27.30 7.38
C VAL A 449 28.31 -26.18 7.89
N ASP A 450 28.55 -26.18 9.21
CA ASP A 450 29.40 -25.19 9.87
C ASP A 450 30.82 -25.18 9.28
N GLY A 451 31.39 -23.99 9.12
CA GLY A 451 32.71 -23.76 8.52
C GLY A 451 32.74 -23.75 6.99
N LYS A 452 31.60 -23.92 6.30
CA LYS A 452 31.48 -23.71 4.85
C LYS A 452 31.24 -22.24 4.51
N PRO A 453 31.63 -21.77 3.30
CA PRO A 453 31.25 -20.46 2.79
C PRO A 453 29.76 -20.19 2.92
N ASP A 454 29.41 -18.96 3.34
CA ASP A 454 28.05 -18.45 3.50
C ASP A 454 27.16 -19.23 4.49
N PHE A 455 27.78 -20.00 5.40
CA PHE A 455 27.07 -20.64 6.51
C PHE A 455 26.42 -19.61 7.44
N THR A 456 25.12 -19.76 7.70
CA THR A 456 24.35 -18.92 8.61
C THR A 456 23.52 -19.72 9.61
N GLY A 457 23.25 -21.00 9.34
CA GLY A 457 22.58 -21.90 10.28
C GLY A 457 22.22 -23.24 9.68
N ILE A 458 22.31 -24.30 10.48
CA ILE A 458 22.11 -25.69 9.99
C ILE A 458 20.71 -25.86 9.41
N TRP A 459 19.67 -25.47 10.14
CA TRP A 459 18.28 -25.64 9.72
C TRP A 459 17.61 -24.29 9.40
N PRO A 460 16.49 -24.29 8.64
CA PRO A 460 15.73 -23.07 8.33
C PRO A 460 15.48 -22.18 9.56
N TRP A 461 15.08 -22.79 10.69
CA TRP A 461 14.85 -22.06 11.93
C TRP A 461 16.12 -21.39 12.50
N ASP A 462 17.27 -22.01 12.36
CA ASP A 462 18.54 -21.45 12.81
C ASP A 462 18.92 -20.23 11.97
N ARG A 463 18.73 -20.32 10.64
CA ARG A 463 18.94 -19.21 9.70
C ARG A 463 17.98 -18.06 9.97
N MET A 464 16.70 -18.36 10.18
CA MET A 464 15.69 -17.34 10.52
C MET A 464 16.03 -16.61 11.83
N LYS A 465 16.45 -17.32 12.88
CA LYS A 465 16.92 -16.68 14.12
C LYS A 465 18.15 -15.81 13.87
N ALA A 466 19.11 -16.30 13.08
CA ALA A 466 20.32 -15.53 12.73
C ALA A 466 19.97 -14.26 11.95
N ALA A 467 18.92 -14.30 11.13
CA ALA A 467 18.37 -13.17 10.39
C ALA A 467 17.47 -12.23 11.23
N GLY A 468 17.32 -12.46 12.53
CA GLY A 468 16.55 -11.60 13.44
C GLY A 468 15.08 -11.97 13.60
N PHE A 469 14.65 -13.18 13.20
CA PHE A 469 13.29 -13.64 13.44
C PHE A 469 13.02 -13.80 14.95
N PRO A 470 11.88 -13.32 15.48
CA PRO A 470 11.67 -13.29 16.94
C PRO A 470 11.71 -14.67 17.59
N ALA A 471 12.64 -14.86 18.53
CA ALA A 471 12.81 -16.10 19.28
C ALA A 471 11.64 -16.41 20.24
N SER A 472 10.72 -15.47 20.45
CA SER A 472 9.50 -15.65 21.24
C SER A 472 8.45 -16.49 20.50
N TYR A 473 8.59 -16.72 19.20
CA TYR A 473 7.71 -17.58 18.43
C TYR A 473 8.08 -19.07 18.59
N PRO A 474 7.11 -20.00 18.45
CA PRO A 474 7.31 -21.39 18.83
C PRO A 474 8.41 -22.10 18.03
N TRP A 475 9.22 -22.91 18.72
CA TRP A 475 10.39 -23.63 18.17
C TRP A 475 10.07 -24.64 17.06
N TRP A 476 8.81 -25.07 16.91
CA TRP A 476 8.32 -25.91 15.81
C TRP A 476 7.94 -25.10 14.55
N GLY A 477 8.30 -23.81 14.52
CA GLY A 477 7.80 -22.84 13.57
C GLY A 477 8.50 -22.79 12.21
N GLY A 478 9.75 -23.27 12.11
CA GLY A 478 10.49 -23.29 10.84
C GLY A 478 9.93 -24.32 9.85
N GLY A 479 9.82 -23.95 8.58
CA GLY A 479 9.55 -24.86 7.47
C GLY A 479 10.21 -24.30 6.22
N GLU A 480 10.59 -25.15 5.28
CA GLU A 480 11.24 -24.69 4.05
C GLU A 480 10.78 -25.56 2.89
N VAL A 481 10.61 -24.92 1.74
CA VAL A 481 10.47 -25.60 0.45
C VAL A 481 11.51 -25.01 -0.50
N MET A 482 12.05 -25.87 -1.37
CA MET A 482 13.11 -25.47 -2.30
C MET A 482 12.79 -25.92 -3.72
N HIS A 483 13.25 -25.16 -4.69
CA HIS A 483 13.11 -25.46 -6.11
C HIS A 483 14.37 -25.07 -6.88
N TYR A 484 14.44 -25.47 -8.16
CA TYR A 484 15.59 -25.19 -9.03
C TYR A 484 15.12 -24.64 -10.40
N ILE A 485 14.22 -23.64 -10.39
CA ILE A 485 13.71 -22.98 -11.61
C ILE A 485 14.24 -21.55 -11.78
N GLY A 486 14.32 -20.75 -10.72
CA GLY A 486 14.64 -19.32 -10.77
C GLY A 486 13.46 -18.43 -11.11
N ASP A 487 12.24 -18.88 -10.82
CA ASP A 487 11.01 -18.14 -11.07
C ASP A 487 10.04 -18.31 -9.90
N PRO A 488 9.60 -17.21 -9.24
CA PRO A 488 8.80 -17.27 -8.03
C PRO A 488 7.40 -17.86 -8.26
N LEU A 489 6.78 -17.59 -9.41
CA LEU A 489 5.45 -18.12 -9.72
C LEU A 489 5.52 -19.62 -9.99
N ALA A 490 6.41 -20.02 -10.90
CA ALA A 490 6.59 -21.42 -11.26
C ALA A 490 7.07 -22.28 -10.08
N SER A 491 7.88 -21.71 -9.18
CA SER A 491 8.31 -22.41 -7.96
C SER A 491 7.13 -22.69 -7.03
N VAL A 492 6.26 -21.70 -6.81
CA VAL A 492 5.05 -21.88 -5.98
C VAL A 492 4.06 -22.84 -6.63
N GLU A 493 3.79 -22.71 -7.94
CA GLU A 493 2.97 -23.68 -8.66
C GLU A 493 3.54 -25.10 -8.56
N GLY A 494 4.86 -25.24 -8.65
CA GLY A 494 5.56 -26.51 -8.52
C GLY A 494 5.42 -27.11 -7.12
N TRP A 495 5.67 -26.34 -6.06
CA TRP A 495 5.49 -26.82 -4.69
C TRP A 495 4.05 -27.24 -4.43
N ILE A 496 3.07 -26.47 -4.88
CA ILE A 496 1.66 -26.82 -4.75
C ILE A 496 1.30 -28.05 -5.58
N ALA A 497 1.90 -28.26 -6.76
CA ALA A 497 1.67 -29.42 -7.61
C ALA A 497 2.23 -30.74 -7.03
N THR A 498 3.24 -30.66 -6.17
CA THR A 498 3.88 -31.84 -5.54
C THR A 498 3.19 -32.29 -4.25
N ILE A 499 3.45 -33.51 -3.76
CA ILE A 499 2.74 -34.14 -2.64
C ILE A 499 3.26 -33.70 -1.28
N TYR A 500 4.58 -33.72 -1.09
CA TYR A 500 5.25 -33.45 0.17
C TYR A 500 5.46 -31.96 0.37
N HIS A 501 5.88 -31.23 -0.68
CA HIS A 501 6.13 -29.80 -0.52
C HIS A 501 4.85 -29.04 -0.19
N ARG A 502 3.69 -29.36 -0.80
CA ARG A 502 2.43 -28.63 -0.53
C ARG A 502 1.98 -28.64 0.93
N VAL A 503 2.48 -29.58 1.74
CA VAL A 503 2.11 -29.69 3.16
C VAL A 503 2.53 -28.44 3.93
N ILE A 504 3.73 -27.90 3.66
CA ILE A 504 4.26 -26.74 4.41
C ILE A 504 3.55 -25.44 3.98
N PRO A 505 3.45 -25.09 2.68
CA PRO A 505 2.79 -23.88 2.23
C PRO A 505 1.27 -23.86 2.47
N LEU A 506 0.63 -25.00 2.72
CA LEU A 506 -0.80 -25.09 3.06
C LEU A 506 -1.07 -25.32 4.55
N ASP A 507 -0.04 -25.47 5.39
CA ASP A 507 -0.20 -25.60 6.84
C ASP A 507 -0.76 -24.29 7.43
N PRO A 508 -1.95 -24.30 8.07
CA PRO A 508 -2.53 -23.14 8.75
C PRO A 508 -1.66 -22.60 9.91
N GLY A 509 -0.77 -23.42 10.45
CA GLY A 509 0.19 -23.06 11.49
C GLY A 509 1.33 -22.17 11.02
N LYS A 510 1.56 -22.07 9.71
CA LYS A 510 2.51 -21.14 9.10
C LYS A 510 1.80 -19.80 8.87
N ARG A 511 2.41 -18.73 9.39
CA ARG A 511 1.84 -17.37 9.38
C ARG A 511 2.77 -16.34 8.74
N TYR A 512 4.06 -16.64 8.71
CA TYR A 512 5.08 -15.81 8.12
C TYR A 512 5.81 -16.59 7.04
N ALA A 513 6.20 -15.92 5.96
CA ALA A 513 7.01 -16.52 4.91
C ALA A 513 8.02 -15.52 4.35
N GLY A 514 9.06 -16.02 3.70
CA GLY A 514 10.01 -15.24 2.92
C GLY A 514 10.59 -16.10 1.81
N TYR A 515 10.84 -15.50 0.65
CA TYR A 515 11.37 -16.21 -0.51
C TYR A 515 12.58 -15.51 -1.09
N ALA A 516 13.51 -16.29 -1.63
CA ALA A 516 14.66 -15.82 -2.37
C ALA A 516 15.00 -16.79 -3.48
N TRP A 517 15.74 -16.31 -4.48
CA TRP A 517 16.32 -17.18 -5.50
C TRP A 517 17.66 -16.64 -5.98
N GLY A 518 18.46 -17.51 -6.59
CA GLY A 518 19.72 -17.12 -7.18
C GLY A 518 20.25 -18.15 -8.14
N LYS A 519 21.21 -17.74 -8.97
CA LYS A 519 21.78 -18.58 -10.03
C LYS A 519 23.27 -18.34 -10.19
N ASN A 520 24.00 -19.41 -10.49
CA ASN A 520 25.36 -19.35 -11.01
C ASN A 520 25.45 -20.13 -12.34
N ASP A 521 26.66 -20.30 -12.88
CA ASP A 521 26.87 -21.00 -14.15
C ASP A 521 26.42 -22.47 -14.15
N ARG A 522 26.19 -23.07 -12.96
CA ARG A 522 25.86 -24.49 -12.80
C ARG A 522 24.40 -24.70 -12.44
N THR A 523 23.94 -24.04 -11.38
CA THR A 523 22.64 -24.26 -10.77
C THR A 523 21.86 -22.97 -10.58
N VAL A 524 20.55 -23.14 -10.40
CA VAL A 524 19.62 -22.11 -9.96
C VAL A 524 18.88 -22.68 -8.75
N VAL A 525 18.64 -21.89 -7.72
CA VAL A 525 18.01 -22.33 -6.48
C VAL A 525 16.98 -21.30 -6.08
N ASP A 526 15.79 -21.78 -5.73
CA ASP A 526 14.68 -21.03 -5.14
C ASP A 526 14.44 -21.58 -3.74
N VAL A 527 14.25 -20.71 -2.75
CA VAL A 527 14.02 -21.07 -1.36
C VAL A 527 12.84 -20.27 -0.84
N MET A 528 11.89 -20.94 -0.18
CA MET A 528 10.86 -20.27 0.63
C MET A 528 10.87 -20.81 2.05
N ASP A 529 11.18 -19.92 2.98
CA ASP A 529 11.19 -20.18 4.43
C ASP A 529 9.85 -19.76 5.05
N PHE A 530 9.39 -20.55 6.02
CA PHE A 530 8.14 -20.37 6.74
C PHE A 530 8.37 -20.27 8.25
N GLY A 531 7.69 -19.31 8.88
CA GLY A 531 7.64 -19.13 10.32
C GLY A 531 6.22 -19.26 10.88
N SER A 532 6.11 -19.80 12.09
CA SER A 532 4.88 -19.71 12.89
C SER A 532 4.77 -18.33 13.56
N GLY A 533 3.53 -17.85 13.73
CA GLY A 533 3.25 -16.53 14.33
C GLY A 533 2.79 -16.57 15.79
N PRO A 534 2.48 -15.41 16.40
CA PRO A 534 2.03 -15.32 17.78
C PRO A 534 0.77 -16.18 18.00
N THR A 535 0.81 -17.04 19.01
CA THR A 535 -0.15 -18.14 19.25
C THR A 535 -1.49 -17.69 19.86
N GLY A 536 -1.95 -16.47 19.57
CA GLY A 536 -3.11 -15.84 20.23
C GLY A 536 -4.46 -15.99 19.54
N GLU A 537 -4.49 -16.25 18.23
CA GLU A 537 -5.73 -16.21 17.45
C GLU A 537 -6.05 -17.57 16.87
N GLY A 538 -7.05 -18.29 17.39
CA GLY A 538 -7.94 -19.16 16.61
C GLY A 538 -7.41 -20.06 15.48
N VAL A 539 -6.10 -20.32 15.36
CA VAL A 539 -5.44 -20.97 14.21
C VAL A 539 -6.00 -22.37 13.98
N TRP A 540 -6.60 -22.91 15.05
CA TRP A 540 -7.13 -24.25 15.16
C TRP A 540 -8.57 -24.20 15.68
N THR A 541 -9.38 -23.29 15.14
CA THR A 541 -10.82 -23.27 15.41
C THR A 541 -11.52 -24.45 14.74
N SER A 542 -12.70 -24.81 15.25
CA SER A 542 -13.58 -25.82 14.64
C SER A 542 -14.18 -25.40 13.29
N ALA A 543 -13.91 -24.19 12.82
CA ALA A 543 -14.44 -23.65 11.57
C ALA A 543 -13.58 -23.99 10.34
N LEU A 544 -12.32 -24.41 10.53
CA LEU A 544 -11.41 -24.74 9.44
C LEU A 544 -11.71 -26.14 8.86
N PRO A 545 -11.54 -26.34 7.54
CA PRO A 545 -11.95 -27.56 6.85
C PRO A 545 -10.96 -28.70 7.08
N TYR A 546 -10.99 -29.33 8.26
CA TYR A 546 -10.17 -30.50 8.56
C TYR A 546 -10.91 -31.83 8.28
N PRO A 547 -10.25 -32.84 7.71
CA PRO A 547 -8.91 -32.79 7.09
C PRO A 547 -8.89 -31.92 5.83
N LEU A 548 -7.74 -31.29 5.56
CA LEU A 548 -7.57 -30.32 4.49
C LEU A 548 -7.35 -31.03 3.17
N ALA A 549 -8.09 -30.69 2.11
CA ALA A 549 -7.93 -31.32 0.80
C ALA A 549 -7.41 -30.32 -0.23
N TYR A 550 -6.55 -30.79 -1.12
CA TYR A 550 -6.12 -30.05 -2.31
C TYR A 550 -6.02 -31.01 -3.52
N PRO A 551 -6.60 -30.71 -4.70
CA PRO A 551 -7.51 -29.60 -5.00
C PRO A 551 -8.68 -29.48 -4.01
N SER A 552 -9.00 -28.24 -3.65
CA SER A 552 -10.05 -27.93 -2.69
C SER A 552 -11.44 -28.27 -3.21
N ASN A 553 -12.41 -28.42 -2.31
CA ASN A 553 -13.77 -28.72 -2.73
C ASN A 553 -14.36 -27.59 -3.59
N GLY A 554 -14.75 -27.91 -4.82
CA GLY A 554 -15.31 -26.99 -5.80
C GLY A 554 -14.26 -26.26 -6.65
N LEU A 555 -12.95 -26.52 -6.46
CA LEU A 555 -11.90 -25.83 -7.19
C LEU A 555 -12.01 -26.09 -8.70
N THR A 556 -11.91 -25.03 -9.50
CA THR A 556 -11.92 -25.08 -10.97
C THR A 556 -10.56 -24.68 -11.53
N GLY A 557 -10.28 -25.03 -12.79
CA GLY A 557 -9.00 -24.70 -13.42
C GLY A 557 -7.83 -25.56 -12.96
N VAL A 558 -8.09 -26.70 -12.29
CA VAL A 558 -7.04 -27.63 -11.85
C VAL A 558 -6.25 -28.13 -13.06
N PRO A 559 -4.91 -28.16 -13.03
CA PRO A 559 -4.14 -28.68 -14.15
C PRO A 559 -4.56 -30.10 -14.52
N VAL A 560 -4.48 -30.45 -15.80
CA VAL A 560 -4.85 -31.80 -16.25
C VAL A 560 -3.77 -32.81 -15.92
N MET A 561 -2.53 -32.35 -15.79
CA MET A 561 -1.35 -33.20 -15.63
C MET A 561 -0.32 -32.60 -14.68
N TRP A 562 0.46 -33.49 -14.09
CA TRP A 562 1.67 -33.20 -13.33
C TRP A 562 2.81 -34.04 -13.91
N ASP A 563 4.00 -33.48 -14.00
CA ASP A 563 5.16 -34.19 -14.57
C ASP A 563 5.64 -35.37 -13.71
N GLY A 564 5.25 -35.44 -12.44
CA GLY A 564 5.50 -36.61 -11.60
C GLY A 564 6.92 -36.65 -11.03
N TRP A 565 7.55 -35.48 -10.87
CA TRP A 565 8.87 -35.34 -10.27
C TRP A 565 8.77 -34.78 -8.85
N GLU A 566 9.29 -35.52 -7.89
CA GLU A 566 9.42 -35.05 -6.52
C GLU A 566 10.60 -35.76 -5.87
N SER A 567 11.22 -35.12 -4.89
CA SER A 567 12.23 -35.74 -4.05
C SER A 567 11.76 -35.66 -2.59
N PRO A 568 11.51 -36.80 -1.92
CA PRO A 568 11.59 -38.17 -2.45
C PRO A 568 10.55 -38.47 -3.55
N PRO A 569 10.71 -39.53 -4.36
CA PRO A 569 9.78 -39.84 -5.44
C PRO A 569 8.40 -40.25 -4.92
N ALA A 570 7.37 -39.48 -5.31
CA ALA A 570 5.98 -39.80 -4.97
C ALA A 570 5.29 -40.76 -5.98
N ILE A 571 5.97 -41.26 -7.01
CA ILE A 571 5.42 -42.29 -7.91
C ILE A 571 6.53 -43.26 -8.33
N PRO A 572 6.21 -44.51 -8.70
CA PRO A 572 7.22 -45.49 -9.11
C PRO A 572 8.19 -44.93 -10.14
N GLU A 573 9.49 -45.23 -10.02
CA GLU A 573 10.50 -44.71 -10.94
C GLU A 573 10.14 -45.02 -12.41
N ASN A 574 9.61 -46.22 -12.66
CA ASN A 574 9.19 -46.71 -13.96
C ASN A 574 7.78 -46.25 -14.39
N ALA A 575 7.11 -45.38 -13.63
CA ALA A 575 5.82 -44.84 -14.01
C ALA A 575 5.90 -44.01 -15.30
N ALA A 576 4.92 -44.17 -16.18
CA ALA A 576 4.78 -43.33 -17.36
C ALA A 576 4.43 -41.90 -16.95
N ARG A 577 5.19 -40.93 -17.46
CA ARG A 577 5.01 -39.49 -17.22
C ARG A 577 4.62 -38.79 -18.53
N PRO A 578 3.82 -37.70 -18.48
CA PRO A 578 3.25 -37.09 -17.30
C PRO A 578 2.06 -37.91 -16.73
N VAL A 579 1.81 -37.75 -15.43
CA VAL A 579 0.67 -38.33 -14.72
C VAL A 579 -0.46 -37.30 -14.60
N GLY A 580 -1.62 -37.69 -14.08
CA GLY A 580 -2.68 -36.72 -13.78
C GLY A 580 -2.34 -35.89 -12.55
N TYR A 581 -2.96 -34.71 -12.44
CA TYR A 581 -2.72 -33.82 -11.31
C TYR A 581 -3.19 -34.48 -10.00
N PRO A 582 -2.35 -34.47 -8.95
CA PRO A 582 -2.62 -35.27 -7.76
C PRO A 582 -3.60 -34.60 -6.80
N PHE A 583 -4.46 -35.43 -6.20
CA PHE A 583 -5.28 -35.06 -5.06
C PHE A 583 -4.60 -35.49 -3.76
N THR A 584 -4.60 -34.62 -2.75
CA THR A 584 -4.00 -34.86 -1.44
C THR A 584 -4.94 -34.45 -0.33
N LEU A 585 -4.97 -35.25 0.72
CA LEU A 585 -5.65 -34.98 1.97
C LEU A 585 -4.60 -34.84 3.09
N LEU A 586 -4.61 -33.73 3.81
CA LEU A 586 -3.64 -33.39 4.83
C LEU A 586 -4.28 -33.45 6.22
N GLY A 587 -3.67 -34.25 7.10
CA GLY A 587 -3.98 -34.42 8.51
C GLY A 587 -3.49 -33.25 9.35
N ILE A 588 -4.06 -32.08 9.13
CA ILE A 588 -3.61 -30.92 9.89
C ILE A 588 -4.11 -31.04 11.35
N ARG A 589 -3.18 -30.93 12.30
CA ARG A 589 -3.42 -31.01 13.76
C ARG A 589 -4.03 -32.30 14.29
N GLY A 590 -3.97 -33.36 13.50
CA GLY A 590 -4.45 -34.64 13.93
C GLY A 590 -3.99 -35.77 13.04
N LYS A 591 -3.66 -36.91 13.64
CA LYS A 591 -3.28 -38.10 12.87
C LYS A 591 -4.41 -38.48 11.93
N LEU A 592 -4.16 -38.34 10.63
CA LEU A 592 -5.05 -38.77 9.57
C LEU A 592 -4.93 -40.29 9.43
N ALA A 593 -6.08 -40.95 9.39
CA ALA A 593 -6.16 -42.36 9.02
C ALA A 593 -7.25 -42.52 7.97
N VAL A 594 -6.87 -42.94 6.77
CA VAL A 594 -7.80 -43.20 5.67
C VAL A 594 -8.09 -44.69 5.60
N THR A 595 -9.36 -45.07 5.52
CA THR A 595 -9.81 -46.47 5.42
C THR A 595 -10.43 -46.79 4.07
N PHE A 596 -10.85 -45.77 3.32
CA PHE A 596 -11.36 -45.90 1.96
C PHE A 596 -11.13 -44.59 1.21
N ALA A 597 -10.71 -44.69 -0.05
CA ALA A 597 -10.70 -43.58 -0.97
C ALA A 597 -11.10 -44.04 -2.37
N GLU A 598 -11.76 -43.18 -3.13
CA GLU A 598 -11.97 -43.39 -4.56
C GLU A 598 -12.01 -42.04 -5.29
N MET A 599 -11.56 -42.03 -6.53
CA MET A 599 -11.69 -40.91 -7.45
C MET A 599 -12.51 -41.35 -8.66
N ARG A 600 -13.51 -40.55 -9.04
CA ARG A 600 -14.40 -40.81 -10.18
C ARG A 600 -14.49 -39.61 -11.10
N ASP A 601 -14.66 -39.86 -12.39
CA ASP A 601 -14.97 -38.81 -13.37
C ASP A 601 -16.46 -38.42 -13.35
N GLU A 602 -16.85 -37.48 -14.21
CA GLU A 602 -18.22 -36.99 -14.34
C GLU A 602 -19.22 -38.07 -14.79
N ASN A 603 -18.74 -39.14 -15.44
CA ASN A 603 -19.52 -40.30 -15.87
C ASN A 603 -19.57 -41.40 -14.81
N ASN A 604 -19.08 -41.10 -13.60
CA ASN A 604 -18.99 -42.02 -12.46
C ASN A 604 -18.05 -43.22 -12.71
N GLN A 605 -17.14 -43.12 -13.69
CA GLN A 605 -16.10 -44.11 -13.94
C GLN A 605 -14.95 -43.94 -12.95
N LEU A 606 -14.39 -45.06 -12.49
CA LEU A 606 -13.28 -45.05 -11.55
C LEU A 606 -11.98 -44.58 -12.24
N VAL A 607 -11.31 -43.59 -11.66
CA VAL A 607 -9.99 -43.14 -12.10
C VAL A 607 -8.94 -44.06 -11.51
N THR A 608 -8.04 -44.57 -12.35
CA THR A 608 -6.92 -45.40 -11.88
C THR A 608 -5.83 -44.48 -11.31
N VAL A 609 -5.48 -44.68 -10.03
CA VAL A 609 -4.54 -43.84 -9.29
C VAL A 609 -3.41 -44.68 -8.68
N TYR A 610 -2.26 -44.06 -8.46
CA TYR A 610 -1.32 -44.48 -7.43
C TYR A 610 -1.85 -43.94 -6.10
N GLU A 611 -2.27 -44.83 -5.20
CA GLU A 611 -2.68 -44.46 -3.84
C GLU A 611 -1.49 -44.49 -2.91
N ASN A 612 -1.39 -43.46 -2.07
CA ASN A 612 -0.43 -43.31 -0.97
C ASN A 612 0.90 -44.04 -1.24
N PRO A 613 1.61 -43.64 -2.30
CA PRO A 613 2.71 -44.42 -2.85
C PRO A 613 3.74 -44.70 -1.76
N GLN A 614 3.83 -45.97 -1.37
CA GLN A 614 4.77 -46.46 -0.36
C GLN A 614 6.11 -46.84 -0.99
N ASP A 615 7.18 -46.53 -0.26
CA ASP A 615 8.52 -47.10 -0.31
C ASP A 615 9.03 -47.47 -1.71
N LEU A 616 9.52 -46.47 -2.43
CA LEU A 616 10.17 -46.68 -3.73
C LEU A 616 11.69 -46.73 -3.64
N VAL A 617 12.29 -46.15 -2.59
CA VAL A 617 13.72 -46.28 -2.27
C VAL A 617 13.91 -46.10 -0.75
N ASP A 618 14.38 -47.14 -0.07
CA ASP A 618 14.92 -47.16 1.31
C ASP A 618 14.27 -46.22 2.35
N GLN A 619 13.11 -46.60 2.91
CA GLN A 619 12.62 -46.24 4.27
C GLN A 619 12.65 -44.77 4.74
N GLU A 620 12.86 -43.76 3.89
CA GLU A 620 13.14 -42.43 4.44
C GLU A 620 11.93 -41.52 4.61
N ILE A 621 10.97 -41.39 3.67
CA ILE A 621 9.77 -40.57 3.94
C ILE A 621 8.58 -40.93 3.03
N ASN A 622 7.38 -41.14 3.59
CA ASN A 622 6.12 -41.32 2.86
C ASN A 622 5.06 -40.25 3.22
N CYS A 623 3.90 -40.26 2.54
CA CYS A 623 2.85 -39.28 2.82
C CYS A 623 2.35 -39.37 4.27
N GLU A 624 2.26 -40.58 4.85
CA GLU A 624 1.83 -40.77 6.23
C GLU A 624 2.80 -40.14 7.24
N ASP A 625 4.10 -40.09 6.94
CA ASP A 625 5.11 -39.41 7.76
C ASP A 625 4.91 -37.88 7.77
N PHE A 626 4.43 -37.31 6.66
CA PHE A 626 3.95 -35.93 6.58
C PHE A 626 2.48 -35.77 7.00
N ASN A 627 1.87 -36.83 7.55
CA ASN A 627 0.47 -36.88 7.94
C ASN A 627 -0.49 -36.54 6.79
N CYS A 628 -0.22 -37.04 5.59
CA CYS A 628 -1.02 -36.86 4.39
C CYS A 628 -1.45 -38.19 3.76
N TYR A 629 -2.41 -38.11 2.83
CA TYR A 629 -2.86 -39.18 1.96
C TYR A 629 -2.98 -38.64 0.54
N ALA A 630 -2.40 -39.32 -0.45
CA ALA A 630 -2.39 -38.86 -1.84
C ALA A 630 -3.03 -39.87 -2.80
N MET A 631 -3.68 -39.35 -3.84
CA MET A 631 -4.21 -40.08 -4.99
C MET A 631 -3.68 -39.43 -6.25
N ILE A 632 -2.85 -40.15 -7.01
CA ILE A 632 -2.16 -39.62 -8.18
C ILE A 632 -2.68 -40.36 -9.42
N PRO A 633 -3.52 -39.75 -10.29
CA PRO A 633 -4.02 -40.43 -11.47
C PRO A 633 -2.89 -40.92 -12.36
N THR A 634 -2.95 -42.19 -12.78
CA THR A 634 -1.89 -42.85 -13.55
C THR A 634 -1.70 -42.28 -14.97
N THR A 635 -2.67 -41.51 -15.44
CA THR A 635 -2.65 -40.80 -16.73
C THR A 635 -3.19 -39.38 -16.55
N PRO A 636 -2.85 -38.44 -17.45
CA PRO A 636 -3.45 -37.12 -17.48
C PRO A 636 -4.97 -37.16 -17.40
N LEU A 637 -5.53 -36.26 -16.61
CA LEU A 637 -6.97 -36.06 -16.50
C LEU A 637 -7.52 -35.43 -17.79
N GLN A 638 -8.81 -35.56 -18.03
CA GLN A 638 -9.46 -34.91 -19.17
C GLN A 638 -9.64 -33.42 -18.87
N ALA A 639 -9.52 -32.57 -19.89
CA ALA A 639 -9.69 -31.12 -19.75
C ALA A 639 -11.16 -30.74 -19.54
N ASN A 640 -11.41 -29.68 -18.78
CA ASN A 640 -12.75 -29.15 -18.50
C ASN A 640 -13.74 -30.20 -17.93
N MET A 641 -13.21 -31.18 -17.19
CA MET A 641 -13.97 -32.30 -16.65
C MET A 641 -14.06 -32.22 -15.14
N ARG A 642 -15.23 -32.54 -14.60
CA ARG A 642 -15.45 -32.64 -13.15
C ARG A 642 -15.04 -34.01 -12.63
N TYR A 643 -14.27 -34.01 -11.55
CA TYR A 643 -13.88 -35.18 -10.78
C TYR A 643 -14.48 -35.14 -9.38
N THR A 644 -14.76 -36.32 -8.84
CA THR A 644 -15.29 -36.53 -7.49
C THR A 644 -14.34 -37.43 -6.72
N VAL A 645 -13.91 -37.01 -5.54
CA VAL A 645 -13.06 -37.79 -4.64
C VAL A 645 -13.82 -38.05 -3.36
N ARG A 646 -14.06 -39.31 -3.00
CA ARG A 646 -14.69 -39.69 -1.74
C ARG A 646 -13.67 -40.35 -0.85
N ILE A 647 -13.54 -39.89 0.38
CA ILE A 647 -12.64 -40.48 1.38
C ILE A 647 -13.40 -40.73 2.68
N VAL A 648 -13.23 -41.93 3.22
CA VAL A 648 -13.68 -42.32 4.57
C VAL A 648 -12.44 -42.54 5.42
N GLY A 649 -12.45 -41.98 6.62
CA GLY A 649 -11.31 -42.04 7.51
C GLY A 649 -11.59 -41.44 8.88
N SER A 650 -10.53 -41.06 9.58
CA SER A 650 -10.60 -40.33 10.83
C SER A 650 -9.44 -39.36 10.99
N VAL A 651 -9.64 -38.31 11.80
CA VAL A 651 -8.61 -37.40 12.28
C VAL A 651 -8.67 -37.41 13.80
N GLU A 652 -7.56 -37.77 14.48
CA GLU A 652 -7.55 -37.98 15.94
C GLU A 652 -8.67 -38.93 16.41
N GLY A 653 -8.94 -39.98 15.62
CA GLY A 653 -10.01 -40.94 15.90
C GLY A 653 -11.44 -40.43 15.67
N THR A 654 -11.63 -39.16 15.30
CA THR A 654 -12.95 -38.64 14.88
C THR A 654 -13.22 -39.04 13.44
N ALA A 655 -14.20 -39.91 13.22
CA ALA A 655 -14.51 -40.42 11.89
C ALA A 655 -15.13 -39.37 10.96
N PHE A 656 -14.85 -39.49 9.67
CA PHE A 656 -15.48 -38.72 8.60
C PHE A 656 -15.76 -39.60 7.37
N ASP A 657 -16.80 -39.24 6.62
CA ASP A 657 -17.10 -39.72 5.27
C ASP A 657 -17.41 -38.46 4.46
N ARG A 658 -16.50 -38.09 3.57
CA ARG A 658 -16.55 -36.82 2.85
C ARG A 658 -16.26 -37.00 1.39
N THR A 659 -16.88 -36.13 0.60
CA THR A 659 -16.73 -36.07 -0.85
C THR A 659 -16.28 -34.67 -1.23
N TRP A 660 -15.20 -34.60 -1.99
CA TRP A 660 -14.69 -33.39 -2.63
C TRP A 660 -14.95 -33.47 -4.12
N THR A 661 -15.11 -32.32 -4.76
CA THR A 661 -15.15 -32.23 -6.22
C THR A 661 -14.18 -31.19 -6.71
N PHE A 662 -13.61 -31.38 -7.90
CA PHE A 662 -12.83 -30.36 -8.58
C PHE A 662 -13.03 -30.46 -10.09
N THR A 663 -12.76 -29.39 -10.82
CA THR A 663 -12.88 -29.34 -12.28
C THR A 663 -11.54 -28.97 -12.88
N THR A 664 -11.07 -29.77 -13.83
CA THR A 664 -9.83 -29.49 -14.56
C THR A 664 -9.99 -28.31 -15.52
N GLY A 665 -8.89 -27.61 -15.79
CA GLY A 665 -8.82 -26.54 -16.79
C GLY A 665 -8.62 -27.05 -18.21
N ASN A 666 -8.17 -26.15 -19.09
CA ASN A 666 -7.83 -26.48 -20.48
C ASN A 666 -6.63 -27.44 -20.58
N ALA A 667 -6.54 -28.18 -21.70
CA ALA A 667 -5.54 -29.23 -21.91
C ALA A 667 -4.07 -28.78 -21.86
N SER A 668 -3.79 -27.47 -21.91
CA SER A 668 -2.44 -26.90 -21.81
C SER A 668 -1.97 -26.62 -20.37
N ALA A 669 -2.82 -26.79 -19.37
CA ALA A 669 -2.45 -26.56 -17.97
C ALA A 669 -1.65 -27.74 -17.41
N SER A 670 -0.35 -27.53 -17.17
CA SER A 670 0.58 -28.50 -16.57
C SER A 670 1.08 -28.00 -15.23
N GLY A 671 1.01 -28.82 -14.17
CA GLY A 671 1.83 -28.61 -12.97
C GLY A 671 3.25 -29.06 -13.29
N LYS A 672 4.21 -28.12 -13.27
CA LYS A 672 5.64 -28.42 -13.47
C LYS A 672 6.34 -28.49 -12.11
N SER A 673 7.20 -29.48 -11.92
CA SER A 673 8.12 -29.59 -10.80
C SER A 673 9.52 -29.88 -11.35
N SER A 674 10.54 -29.15 -10.91
CA SER A 674 11.91 -29.36 -11.42
C SER A 674 12.69 -30.24 -10.46
N SER A 675 13.28 -31.30 -11.00
CA SER A 675 14.31 -32.08 -10.32
C SER A 675 15.70 -31.48 -10.58
N PRO A 676 16.67 -31.58 -9.65
CA PRO A 676 18.09 -31.30 -9.90
C PRO A 676 18.70 -32.13 -11.05
N ALA A 677 18.02 -33.20 -11.49
CA ALA A 677 18.54 -34.17 -12.45
C ALA A 677 18.53 -33.71 -13.92
N ASP A 678 18.00 -32.53 -14.25
CA ASP A 678 18.00 -32.00 -15.63
C ASP A 678 19.29 -31.26 -16.03
N LYS A 679 20.42 -31.53 -15.35
CA LYS A 679 21.77 -31.17 -15.83
C LYS A 679 22.83 -32.22 -15.53
#